data_AF-A0A6I4UPU0-F1
#
_entry.id   AF-A0A6I4UPU0-F1
#
_cell.length_a   1.000
_cell.length_b   1.000
_cell.length_c   1.000
_cell.angle_alpha   90.00
_cell.angle_beta   90.00
_cell.angle_gamma   90.00
#
_symmetry.space_group_name_H-M   'P 1'
#
loop_
_entity.id
_entity.type
_entity.pdbx_description
1 polymer ?
#
loop_
_entity_poly.entity_id
_entity_poly.type
_entity_poly.pdbx_seq_one_letter_code
_entity_poly.pdbx_strand_id
1 'polypeptide(L)'
;MVPRAVLRFGRDRSPRRWRFPRRKRCREPANVSVRRIGQGSCWGYVLRLLEDTTPAGADRRASGSNRPLRVLKFGGSVLRSGHDLQRVAGEIYRQTRDGAAVIAVVSAFEGETDELLQLCETAGGGDRTGVPDIVSLGEEKTARLLRLACLRIGIRAMLLEPEALAIRTEGDALAGRPVGLSDDIAAVARSHSVVIVPGYVGLDREGRRTLLGRGGTDFSAIFIAGETGAALRLYKDVDGVYDHDPAVDPASLQRYAEVSWRDCLTIARPLLQPRAVEYAAARAVSIEVGAIGSSDPTVVAGRSRPPVRPASAAPLRIGLAGFGTVGQALQVRLAGETGFAIAAILVADAGKARAVAPVCEPTADPARFLESGFDILVDATGGCEPGTALCSRHLARGGDVVSANKAAIAAGFGALHGLAGERGGRLEYSACVGGSAPMVELARRARGRGQVVAIEGVLNGTVNLVLNELALGRSFDEALELARRAGYAEADPSADLSGRDAAAKLRILAAEIWGEAALAAPIAVQALDRALAARIGASGETWIQLASFEGAGPAPAGAIRFVPAGLAGIRPPAAEWNVLHVRLAGGEELSASGRGAGGAATAEALLADLYAIAALRRSGGPAAQEPVGALRQEQPLRADSGVSRVL
;
A
#
# COMPACT_ATOMS: atom_id res chain seq x y z
N MET A 1 -5.53 -69.78 -8.15
CA MET A 1 -6.41 -69.85 -6.95
C MET A 1 -6.85 -68.42 -6.65
N VAL A 2 -7.98 -67.85 -7.08
CA VAL A 2 -9.42 -68.21 -6.97
C VAL A 2 -9.84 -68.42 -5.49
N PRO A 3 -10.94 -67.82 -4.94
CA PRO A 3 -11.65 -66.58 -5.27
C PRO A 3 -12.23 -65.78 -4.05
N ARG A 4 -12.96 -64.69 -4.35
CA ARG A 4 -14.06 -64.09 -3.55
C ARG A 4 -15.24 -65.07 -3.33
N ALA A 5 -15.85 -65.09 -2.13
CA ALA A 5 -17.29 -65.36 -1.84
C ALA A 5 -17.52 -65.21 -0.31
N VAL A 6 -18.35 -64.29 0.24
CA VAL A 6 -19.82 -64.14 0.23
C VAL A 6 -20.54 -64.91 1.37
N LEU A 7 -21.20 -64.14 2.26
CA LEU A 7 -22.36 -64.43 3.15
C LEU A 7 -22.10 -65.37 4.37
N ARG A 8 -22.70 -65.21 5.57
CA ARG A 8 -24.05 -64.74 5.93
C ARG A 8 -24.18 -64.48 7.45
N PHE A 9 -25.25 -63.74 7.77
CA PHE A 9 -25.78 -63.30 9.07
C PHE A 9 -26.00 -64.37 10.15
N GLY A 10 -25.82 -63.94 11.41
CA GLY A 10 -26.52 -64.45 12.59
C GLY A 10 -27.01 -63.28 13.45
N ARG A 11 -28.32 -63.07 13.48
CA ARG A 11 -29.03 -62.11 14.35
C ARG A 11 -29.11 -62.68 15.76
N ASP A 12 -28.87 -61.86 16.78
CA ASP A 12 -29.72 -61.91 17.97
C ASP A 12 -29.89 -60.53 18.61
N ARG A 13 -30.96 -60.41 19.39
CA ARG A 13 -31.80 -59.24 19.64
C ARG A 13 -31.41 -58.51 20.92
N SER A 14 -31.54 -57.19 20.87
CA SER A 14 -32.32 -56.33 21.79
C SER A 14 -31.60 -55.07 22.30
N PRO A 15 -32.34 -53.96 22.55
CA PRO A 15 -31.84 -52.60 22.39
C PRO A 15 -31.51 -51.92 23.73
N ARG A 16 -30.32 -51.32 23.87
CA ARG A 16 -30.01 -50.43 24.99
C ARG A 16 -30.43 -48.99 24.65
N ARG A 17 -31.50 -48.58 25.32
CA ARG A 17 -32.07 -47.22 25.35
C ARG A 17 -31.02 -46.18 25.77
N TRP A 18 -30.78 -45.18 24.95
CA TRP A 18 -30.18 -43.91 25.38
C TRP A 18 -31.28 -42.97 25.90
N ARG A 19 -31.14 -42.52 27.14
CA ARG A 19 -32.07 -41.57 27.78
C ARG A 19 -31.70 -40.13 27.40
N PHE A 20 -32.64 -39.38 26.84
CA PHE A 20 -32.57 -37.92 26.70
C PHE A 20 -32.82 -37.22 28.05
N PRO A 21 -32.03 -36.20 28.45
CA PRO A 21 -32.42 -35.27 29.49
C PRO A 21 -33.45 -34.26 28.96
N ARG A 22 -34.42 -33.93 29.82
CA ARG A 22 -35.61 -33.11 29.52
C ARG A 22 -35.29 -31.64 29.20
N ARG A 23 -36.11 -31.07 28.33
CA ARG A 23 -36.22 -29.63 27.98
C ARG A 23 -36.16 -28.72 29.22
N LYS A 24 -35.24 -27.75 29.23
CA LYS A 24 -35.38 -26.50 30.01
C LYS A 24 -35.78 -25.38 29.05
N ARG A 25 -36.86 -24.66 29.41
CA ARG A 25 -37.39 -23.50 28.69
C ARG A 25 -36.33 -22.41 28.53
N CYS A 26 -36.30 -21.79 27.36
CA CYS A 26 -35.56 -20.55 27.12
C CYS A 26 -36.10 -19.45 28.06
N ARG A 27 -35.19 -18.83 28.82
CA ARG A 27 -35.33 -17.45 29.30
C ARG A 27 -34.29 -16.63 28.54
N GLU A 28 -34.69 -15.47 28.05
CA GLU A 28 -33.88 -14.49 27.33
C GLU A 28 -32.54 -14.22 28.04
N PRO A 29 -31.40 -14.09 27.33
CA PRO A 29 -30.17 -13.65 27.96
C PRO A 29 -30.18 -12.12 28.10
N ALA A 30 -30.31 -11.67 29.34
CA ALA A 30 -29.90 -10.34 29.77
C ALA A 30 -28.39 -10.14 29.59
N ASN A 31 -28.00 -8.94 29.13
CA ASN A 31 -26.69 -8.29 29.21
C ASN A 31 -25.53 -9.13 29.80
N VAL A 32 -24.72 -9.72 28.93
CA VAL A 32 -23.39 -10.22 29.31
C VAL A 32 -22.41 -9.05 29.28
N SER A 33 -22.01 -8.59 30.47
CA SER A 33 -20.96 -7.59 30.64
C SER A 33 -19.60 -8.22 30.35
N VAL A 34 -18.90 -7.67 29.35
CA VAL A 34 -17.49 -7.98 29.08
C VAL A 34 -16.65 -7.34 30.19
N ARG A 35 -16.25 -8.13 31.20
CA ARG A 35 -15.15 -7.74 32.10
C ARG A 35 -14.17 -8.90 32.32
N ARG A 36 -12.90 -8.56 32.07
CA ARG A 36 -11.63 -9.24 32.38
C ARG A 36 -11.21 -10.39 31.46
N ILE A 37 -10.72 -10.00 30.28
CA ILE A 37 -9.55 -10.65 29.67
C ILE A 37 -8.33 -9.86 30.18
N GLY A 38 -7.31 -10.55 30.69
CA GLY A 38 -6.16 -9.95 31.38
C GLY A 38 -5.38 -8.94 30.52
N GLN A 39 -5.02 -7.79 31.12
CA GLN A 39 -4.34 -6.64 30.50
C GLN A 39 -2.91 -6.90 29.96
N GLY A 40 -2.49 -8.15 29.80
CA GLY A 40 -1.12 -8.53 29.39
C GLY A 40 -1.03 -9.58 28.28
N SER A 41 -2.13 -10.00 27.65
CA SER A 41 -2.07 -11.00 26.57
C SER A 41 -1.91 -10.36 25.18
N CYS A 42 -1.19 -11.02 24.28
CA CYS A 42 -1.08 -10.68 22.84
C CYS A 42 -2.46 -10.41 22.19
N TRP A 43 -3.51 -11.06 22.69
CA TRP A 43 -4.89 -10.88 22.23
C TRP A 43 -5.48 -9.49 22.55
N GLY A 44 -5.10 -8.87 23.66
CA GLY A 44 -5.53 -7.50 23.98
C GLY A 44 -4.89 -6.44 23.05
N TYR A 45 -3.72 -6.72 22.48
CA TYR A 45 -3.08 -5.88 21.47
C TYR A 45 -3.71 -6.08 20.08
N VAL A 46 -4.00 -7.33 19.71
CA VAL A 46 -4.70 -7.67 18.45
C VAL A 46 -6.13 -7.13 18.41
N LEU A 47 -6.88 -7.19 19.52
CA LEU A 47 -8.22 -6.61 19.59
C LEU A 47 -8.21 -5.08 19.47
N ARG A 48 -7.17 -4.40 19.98
CA ARG A 48 -7.03 -2.94 19.84
C ARG A 48 -6.65 -2.49 18.43
N LEU A 49 -5.86 -3.29 17.69
CA LEU A 49 -5.65 -3.09 16.25
C LEU A 49 -6.97 -3.20 15.44
N LEU A 50 -7.98 -3.88 16.00
CA LEU A 50 -9.31 -4.07 15.39
C LEU A 50 -10.36 -3.07 15.89
N GLU A 51 -10.25 -2.54 17.11
CA GLU A 51 -11.20 -1.56 17.69
C GLU A 51 -11.03 -0.14 17.12
N ASP A 52 -9.84 0.21 16.63
CA ASP A 52 -9.53 1.55 16.07
C ASP A 52 -9.99 1.72 14.60
N THR A 53 -11.05 0.99 14.25
CA THR A 53 -11.66 0.89 12.92
C THR A 53 -12.98 1.64 12.82
N THR A 54 -13.32 2.43 13.85
CA THR A 54 -14.52 3.27 13.84
C THR A 54 -14.35 4.48 12.90
N PRO A 55 -15.40 4.89 12.16
CA PRO A 55 -15.36 5.99 11.17
C PRO A 55 -15.13 7.39 11.77
N ALA A 56 -14.97 7.49 13.10
CA ALA A 56 -15.03 8.73 13.84
C ALA A 56 -13.68 9.46 13.84
N GLY A 57 -13.44 10.22 12.78
CA GLY A 57 -12.47 11.32 12.77
C GLY A 57 -11.47 11.23 11.64
N ALA A 58 -11.92 11.47 10.41
CA ALA A 58 -11.00 11.95 9.39
C ALA A 58 -10.18 13.11 9.97
N ASP A 59 -8.88 13.13 9.68
CA ASP A 59 -8.04 14.27 10.06
C ASP A 59 -8.67 15.54 9.48
N ARG A 60 -9.08 16.47 10.35
CA ARG A 60 -9.81 17.67 9.92
C ARG A 60 -9.00 18.49 8.92
N ARG A 61 -7.66 18.36 8.95
CA ARG A 61 -6.72 18.99 8.01
C ARG A 61 -6.62 18.29 6.65
N ALA A 62 -7.03 17.02 6.54
CA ALA A 62 -7.02 16.26 5.28
C ALA A 62 -8.29 16.45 4.44
N SER A 63 -9.31 17.14 4.96
CA SER A 63 -10.66 17.25 4.38
C SER A 63 -10.76 18.08 3.08
N GLY A 64 -9.65 18.64 2.59
CA GLY A 64 -9.60 19.40 1.32
C GLY A 64 -8.79 18.75 0.19
N SER A 65 -8.34 17.50 0.32
CA SER A 65 -7.39 16.93 -0.64
C SER A 65 -8.03 16.61 -2.01
N ASN A 66 -7.65 17.36 -3.05
CA ASN A 66 -7.99 17.07 -4.46
C ASN A 66 -7.12 15.92 -4.99
N ARG A 67 -7.21 14.74 -4.36
CA ARG A 67 -6.47 13.55 -4.80
C ARG A 67 -7.14 12.96 -6.04
N PRO A 68 -6.35 12.57 -7.07
CA PRO A 68 -6.90 11.84 -8.20
C PRO A 68 -7.52 10.54 -7.70
N LEU A 69 -8.71 10.22 -8.19
CA LEU A 69 -9.45 9.03 -7.78
C LEU A 69 -9.20 7.90 -8.78
N ARG A 70 -8.85 6.71 -8.28
CA ARG A 70 -8.63 5.50 -9.08
C ARG A 70 -9.50 4.35 -8.59
N VAL A 71 -10.19 3.70 -9.52
CA VAL A 71 -10.87 2.42 -9.28
C VAL A 71 -9.97 1.31 -9.80
N LEU A 72 -9.61 0.37 -8.92
CA LEU A 72 -8.76 -0.77 -9.23
C LEU A 72 -9.57 -2.04 -9.02
N LYS A 73 -9.75 -2.84 -10.07
CA LYS A 73 -10.45 -4.12 -9.95
C LYS A 73 -9.47 -5.27 -9.89
N PHE A 74 -9.65 -6.16 -8.92
CA PHE A 74 -8.91 -7.41 -8.80
C PHE A 74 -9.89 -8.60 -8.90
N GLY A 75 -9.76 -9.40 -9.95
CA GLY A 75 -10.60 -10.58 -10.19
C GLY A 75 -9.96 -11.91 -9.75
N GLY A 76 -10.71 -13.00 -9.87
CA GLY A 76 -10.21 -14.36 -9.58
C GLY A 76 -8.93 -14.73 -10.34
N SER A 77 -8.75 -14.24 -11.57
CA SER A 77 -7.52 -14.48 -12.35
C SER A 77 -6.25 -13.93 -11.69
N VAL A 78 -6.36 -12.91 -10.82
CA VAL A 78 -5.28 -12.31 -10.02
C VAL A 78 -5.40 -12.60 -8.52
N LEU A 79 -6.54 -13.13 -8.07
CA LEU A 79 -6.83 -13.54 -6.70
C LEU A 79 -7.10 -15.06 -6.70
N ARG A 80 -6.03 -15.85 -6.86
CA ARG A 80 -6.14 -17.32 -6.92
C ARG A 80 -6.05 -17.93 -5.54
N SER A 81 -5.27 -17.30 -4.65
CA SER A 81 -5.07 -17.75 -3.28
C SER A 81 -4.73 -16.60 -2.34
N GLY A 82 -4.63 -16.91 -1.04
CA GLY A 82 -4.18 -15.94 -0.03
C GLY A 82 -2.77 -15.39 -0.27
N HIS A 83 -1.93 -16.05 -1.08
CA HIS A 83 -0.60 -15.55 -1.43
C HIS A 83 -0.67 -14.31 -2.34
N ASP A 84 -1.70 -14.19 -3.17
CA ASP A 84 -1.84 -13.09 -4.12
C ASP A 84 -2.21 -11.77 -3.44
N LEU A 85 -2.80 -11.83 -2.25
CA LEU A 85 -3.21 -10.65 -1.48
C LEU A 85 -2.05 -9.70 -1.22
N GLN A 86 -0.82 -10.21 -1.06
CA GLN A 86 0.36 -9.36 -0.85
C GLN A 86 0.69 -8.56 -2.12
N ARG A 87 0.59 -9.18 -3.31
CA ARG A 87 0.82 -8.50 -4.59
C ARG A 87 -0.26 -7.45 -4.87
N VAL A 88 -1.52 -7.77 -4.55
CA VAL A 88 -2.63 -6.83 -4.67
C VAL A 88 -2.48 -5.65 -3.72
N ALA A 89 -2.12 -5.90 -2.45
CA ALA A 89 -1.84 -4.83 -1.49
C ALA A 89 -0.66 -3.96 -1.94
N GLY A 90 0.40 -4.56 -2.49
CA GLY A 90 1.53 -3.86 -3.09
C GLY A 90 1.17 -3.01 -4.31
N GLU A 91 0.23 -3.46 -5.14
CA GLU A 91 -0.29 -2.61 -6.22
C GLU A 91 -1.09 -1.42 -5.69
N ILE A 92 -1.98 -1.64 -4.73
CA ILE A 92 -2.71 -0.55 -4.05
C ILE A 92 -1.72 0.44 -3.42
N TYR A 93 -0.62 -0.05 -2.84
CA TYR A 93 0.45 0.77 -2.32
C TYR A 93 1.03 1.69 -3.39
N ARG A 94 1.43 1.15 -4.56
CA ARG A 94 1.98 1.97 -5.64
C ARG A 94 1.05 3.10 -6.06
N GLN A 95 -0.25 2.82 -6.17
CA GLN A 95 -1.23 3.83 -6.56
C GLN A 95 -1.39 4.95 -5.51
N THR A 96 -1.44 4.58 -4.23
CA THR A 96 -1.52 5.54 -3.13
C THR A 96 -0.22 6.31 -2.92
N ARG A 97 0.91 5.63 -3.10
CA ARG A 97 2.25 6.21 -3.13
C ARG A 97 2.38 7.29 -4.18
N ASP A 98 1.74 7.13 -5.35
CA ASP A 98 1.70 8.14 -6.42
C ASP A 98 0.70 9.29 -6.12
N GLY A 99 -0.05 9.19 -5.02
CA GLY A 99 -0.92 10.25 -4.51
C GLY A 99 -2.40 10.06 -4.84
N ALA A 100 -2.77 8.93 -5.44
CA ALA A 100 -4.16 8.61 -5.73
C ALA A 100 -4.93 8.19 -4.49
N ALA A 101 -6.21 8.55 -4.44
CA ALA A 101 -7.20 7.86 -3.62
C ALA A 101 -7.68 6.63 -4.39
N VAL A 102 -7.75 5.48 -3.73
CA VAL A 102 -8.02 4.19 -4.36
C VAL A 102 -9.33 3.59 -3.87
N ILE A 103 -10.18 3.17 -4.80
CA ILE A 103 -11.30 2.26 -4.58
C ILE A 103 -10.90 0.90 -5.16
N ALA A 104 -10.54 -0.05 -4.31
CA ALA A 104 -10.17 -1.41 -4.67
C ALA A 104 -11.42 -2.30 -4.68
N VAL A 105 -11.88 -2.68 -5.87
CA VAL A 105 -13.03 -3.57 -6.06
C VAL A 105 -12.52 -5.00 -6.21
N VAL A 106 -12.96 -5.91 -5.34
CA VAL A 106 -12.44 -7.29 -5.30
C VAL A 106 -13.53 -8.32 -5.59
N SER A 107 -13.15 -9.37 -6.32
CA SER A 107 -13.93 -10.61 -6.43
C SER A 107 -13.63 -11.55 -5.25
N ALA A 108 -14.40 -12.64 -5.15
CA ALA A 108 -13.96 -13.82 -4.41
C ALA A 108 -12.68 -14.42 -5.03
N PHE A 109 -12.02 -15.32 -4.30
CA PHE A 109 -10.93 -16.10 -4.88
C PHE A 109 -11.41 -16.94 -6.07
N GLU A 110 -10.48 -17.30 -6.95
CA GLU A 110 -10.74 -18.16 -8.10
C GLU A 110 -11.55 -19.42 -7.71
N GLY A 111 -12.64 -19.69 -8.44
CA GLY A 111 -13.53 -20.83 -8.22
C GLY A 111 -14.53 -20.71 -7.07
N GLU A 112 -14.28 -19.84 -6.08
CA GLU A 112 -15.09 -19.80 -4.85
C GLU A 112 -16.55 -19.36 -5.08
N THR A 113 -16.77 -18.40 -5.98
CA THR A 113 -18.14 -17.98 -6.34
C THR A 113 -18.95 -19.14 -6.93
N ASP A 114 -18.32 -19.94 -7.80
CA ASP A 114 -18.98 -21.07 -8.46
C ASP A 114 -19.27 -22.19 -7.44
N GLU A 115 -18.38 -22.44 -6.50
CA GLU A 115 -18.59 -23.38 -5.39
C GLU A 115 -19.79 -22.97 -4.52
N LEU A 116 -19.88 -21.68 -4.15
CA LEU A 116 -21.00 -21.17 -3.34
C LEU A 116 -22.33 -21.27 -4.10
N LEU A 117 -22.34 -20.96 -5.40
CA LEU A 117 -23.53 -21.13 -6.24
C LEU A 117 -23.97 -22.60 -6.32
N GLN A 118 -23.02 -23.52 -6.53
CA GLN A 118 -23.31 -24.96 -6.59
C GLN A 118 -23.85 -25.51 -5.26
N LEU A 119 -23.32 -25.03 -4.13
CA LEU A 119 -23.82 -25.38 -2.80
C LEU A 119 -25.27 -24.90 -2.61
N CYS A 120 -25.58 -23.68 -3.04
CA CYS A 120 -26.94 -23.14 -2.99
C CYS A 120 -27.90 -23.97 -3.86
N GLU A 121 -27.51 -24.32 -5.08
CA GLU A 121 -28.32 -25.16 -5.96
C GLU A 121 -28.61 -26.53 -5.35
N THR A 122 -27.59 -27.15 -4.74
CA THR A 122 -27.70 -28.46 -4.09
C THR A 122 -28.61 -28.41 -2.86
N ALA A 123 -28.54 -27.34 -2.07
CA ALA A 123 -29.30 -27.20 -0.83
C ALA A 123 -30.74 -26.71 -1.03
N GLY A 124 -30.95 -25.78 -1.96
CA GLY A 124 -32.21 -25.04 -2.13
C GLY A 124 -33.26 -25.72 -3.02
N GLY A 125 -32.89 -26.77 -3.75
CA GLY A 125 -33.84 -27.52 -4.60
C GLY A 125 -34.55 -26.64 -5.66
N GLY A 126 -33.93 -25.53 -6.07
CA GLY A 126 -34.49 -24.57 -7.02
C GLY A 126 -35.00 -23.26 -6.40
N ASP A 127 -35.15 -23.17 -5.07
CA ASP A 127 -35.37 -21.89 -4.39
C ASP A 127 -34.08 -21.06 -4.42
N ARG A 128 -34.20 -19.84 -4.93
CA ARG A 128 -33.09 -18.88 -5.11
C ARG A 128 -33.09 -17.79 -4.05
N THR A 129 -34.01 -17.85 -3.09
CA THR A 129 -34.08 -16.93 -1.96
C THR A 129 -32.81 -17.05 -1.11
N GLY A 130 -32.17 -15.93 -0.80
CA GLY A 130 -30.94 -15.88 0.02
C GLY A 130 -29.65 -16.30 -0.69
N VAL A 131 -29.69 -16.68 -1.97
CA VAL A 131 -28.49 -16.97 -2.77
C VAL A 131 -27.52 -15.78 -2.80
N PRO A 132 -27.98 -14.52 -3.02
CA PRO A 132 -27.08 -13.37 -2.98
C PRO A 132 -26.33 -13.23 -1.65
N ASP A 133 -27.01 -13.51 -0.52
CA ASP A 133 -26.40 -13.44 0.81
C ASP A 133 -25.28 -14.49 0.97
N ILE A 134 -25.51 -15.73 0.54
CA ILE A 134 -24.50 -16.80 0.66
C ILE A 134 -23.31 -16.54 -0.27
N VAL A 135 -23.56 -16.18 -1.52
CA VAL A 135 -22.51 -16.00 -2.53
C VAL A 135 -21.64 -14.77 -2.21
N SER A 136 -22.21 -13.76 -1.57
CA SER A 136 -21.46 -12.57 -1.11
C SER A 136 -20.35 -12.90 -0.12
N LEU A 137 -20.46 -14.00 0.64
CA LEU A 137 -19.47 -14.40 1.63
C LEU A 137 -18.07 -14.60 1.04
N GLY A 138 -17.98 -15.03 -0.22
CA GLY A 138 -16.69 -15.26 -0.88
C GLY A 138 -15.90 -13.97 -1.10
N GLU A 139 -16.56 -12.92 -1.60
CA GLU A 139 -15.90 -11.63 -1.81
C GLU A 139 -15.73 -10.83 -0.53
N GLU A 140 -16.67 -10.94 0.41
CA GLU A 140 -16.54 -10.38 1.76
C GLU A 140 -15.31 -10.92 2.49
N LYS A 141 -15.12 -12.24 2.45
CA LYS A 141 -13.91 -12.90 2.98
C LYS A 141 -12.65 -12.34 2.32
N THR A 142 -12.65 -12.23 1.00
CA THR A 142 -11.49 -11.73 0.23
C THR A 142 -11.18 -10.27 0.57
N ALA A 143 -12.19 -9.41 0.65
CA ALA A 143 -12.06 -8.00 1.01
C ALA A 143 -11.49 -7.81 2.43
N ARG A 144 -11.96 -8.60 3.40
CA ARG A 144 -11.45 -8.58 4.78
C ARG A 144 -10.00 -9.07 4.87
N LEU A 145 -9.64 -10.12 4.12
CA LEU A 145 -8.26 -10.61 4.06
C LEU A 145 -7.32 -9.62 3.35
N LEU A 146 -7.78 -8.96 2.27
CA LEU A 146 -7.01 -7.92 1.60
C LEU A 146 -6.76 -6.73 2.53
N ARG A 147 -7.74 -6.33 3.34
CA ARG A 147 -7.55 -5.31 4.36
C ARG A 147 -6.43 -5.67 5.34
N LEU A 148 -6.37 -6.93 5.78
CA LEU A 148 -5.27 -7.42 6.62
C LEU A 148 -3.92 -7.40 5.88
N ALA A 149 -3.90 -7.74 4.59
CA ALA A 149 -2.69 -7.66 3.77
C ALA A 149 -2.19 -6.20 3.61
N CYS A 150 -3.09 -5.24 3.37
CA CYS A 150 -2.77 -3.82 3.38
C CYS A 150 -2.20 -3.37 4.73
N LEU A 151 -2.83 -3.75 5.85
CA LEU A 151 -2.32 -3.43 7.19
C LEU A 151 -0.94 -4.03 7.45
N ARG A 152 -0.68 -5.27 6.99
CA ARG A 152 0.61 -5.94 7.12
C ARG A 152 1.73 -5.13 6.47
N ILE A 153 1.50 -4.56 5.30
CA ILE A 153 2.47 -3.69 4.62
C ILE A 153 2.36 -2.22 5.05
N GLY A 154 1.47 -1.88 5.98
CA GLY A 154 1.37 -0.55 6.59
C GLY A 154 0.49 0.46 5.86
N ILE A 155 -0.54 -0.02 5.18
CA ILE A 155 -1.56 0.78 4.51
C ILE A 155 -2.89 0.63 5.24
N ARG A 156 -3.49 1.77 5.59
CA ARG A 156 -4.84 1.80 6.16
C ARG A 156 -5.82 1.69 5.01
N ALA A 157 -6.62 0.64 5.05
CA ALA A 157 -7.72 0.45 4.13
C ALA A 157 -9.04 0.37 4.92
N MET A 158 -10.01 1.17 4.49
CA MET A 158 -11.38 1.07 4.96
C MET A 158 -12.11 0.00 4.15
N LEU A 159 -12.81 -0.91 4.82
CA LEU A 159 -13.74 -1.80 4.14
C LEU A 159 -15.10 -1.11 4.09
N LEU A 160 -15.67 -0.96 2.90
CA LEU A 160 -17.07 -0.58 2.75
C LEU A 160 -17.89 -1.84 2.50
N GLU A 161 -18.80 -2.12 3.43
CA GLU A 161 -19.79 -3.17 3.26
C GLU A 161 -20.79 -2.77 2.16
N PRO A 162 -21.44 -3.75 1.49
CA PRO A 162 -22.40 -3.48 0.42
C PRO A 162 -23.50 -2.47 0.80
N GLU A 163 -23.92 -2.47 2.06
CA GLU A 163 -24.93 -1.58 2.61
C GLU A 163 -24.48 -0.11 2.66
N ALA A 164 -23.18 0.13 2.91
CA ALA A 164 -22.59 1.47 2.92
C ALA A 164 -22.24 1.95 1.49
N LEU A 165 -21.83 1.02 0.62
CA LEU A 165 -21.59 1.29 -0.80
C LEU A 165 -22.88 1.67 -1.54
N ALA A 166 -23.97 0.97 -1.21
CA ALA A 166 -25.31 1.13 -1.75
C ALA A 166 -25.35 1.17 -3.30
N ILE A 167 -24.66 0.23 -3.98
CA ILE A 167 -24.93 -0.01 -5.41
C ILE A 167 -26.38 -0.46 -5.53
N ARG A 168 -27.25 0.43 -5.99
CA ARG A 168 -28.67 0.15 -6.22
C ARG A 168 -28.80 -0.61 -7.52
N THR A 169 -29.61 -1.66 -7.52
CA THR A 169 -29.81 -2.57 -8.64
C THR A 169 -31.28 -2.74 -8.99
N GLU A 170 -31.54 -3.05 -10.25
CA GLU A 170 -32.87 -3.39 -10.76
C GLU A 170 -32.83 -4.69 -11.58
N GLY A 171 -33.96 -5.39 -11.65
CA GLY A 171 -34.14 -6.59 -12.45
C GLY A 171 -33.97 -7.87 -11.64
N ASP A 172 -33.37 -8.88 -12.27
CA ASP A 172 -33.21 -10.22 -11.68
C ASP A 172 -32.26 -10.20 -10.46
N ALA A 173 -32.63 -10.90 -9.38
CA ALA A 173 -31.87 -10.90 -8.14
C ALA A 173 -30.48 -11.56 -8.26
N LEU A 174 -30.24 -12.38 -9.28
CA LEU A 174 -28.95 -13.03 -9.54
C LEU A 174 -28.16 -12.36 -10.68
N ALA A 175 -28.76 -11.39 -11.39
CA ALA A 175 -28.15 -10.72 -12.53
C ALA A 175 -28.56 -9.23 -12.65
N GLY A 176 -28.70 -8.58 -11.49
CA GLY A 176 -29.17 -7.22 -11.33
C GLY A 176 -28.34 -6.21 -12.13
N ARG A 177 -29.01 -5.18 -12.64
CA ARG A 177 -28.36 -4.07 -13.35
C ARG A 177 -28.11 -2.94 -12.35
N PRO A 178 -26.88 -2.45 -12.18
CA PRO A 178 -26.60 -1.31 -11.33
C PRO A 178 -27.21 -0.03 -11.94
N VAL A 179 -27.88 0.77 -11.11
CA VAL A 179 -28.61 1.98 -11.51
C VAL A 179 -28.32 3.18 -10.61
N GLY A 180 -27.66 2.99 -9.47
CA GLY A 180 -27.25 4.07 -8.61
C GLY A 180 -26.15 3.67 -7.65
N LEU A 181 -25.50 4.66 -7.07
CA LEU A 181 -24.41 4.53 -6.10
C LEU A 181 -24.72 5.43 -4.89
N SER A 182 -24.03 5.21 -3.77
CA SER A 182 -23.94 6.21 -2.70
C SER A 182 -23.16 7.44 -3.18
N ASP A 183 -23.66 8.65 -2.89
CA ASP A 183 -23.04 9.91 -3.32
C ASP A 183 -21.68 10.15 -2.63
N ASP A 184 -21.41 9.48 -1.50
CA ASP A 184 -20.26 9.78 -0.65
C ASP A 184 -18.99 8.97 -0.96
N ILE A 185 -19.05 7.93 -1.80
CA ILE A 185 -17.91 7.01 -1.96
C ILE A 185 -16.61 7.73 -2.40
N ALA A 186 -16.71 8.73 -3.28
CA ALA A 186 -15.56 9.50 -3.72
C ALA A 186 -14.95 10.32 -2.57
N ALA A 187 -15.79 10.91 -1.71
CA ALA A 187 -15.34 11.65 -0.53
C ALA A 187 -14.74 10.71 0.54
N VAL A 188 -15.34 9.53 0.74
CA VAL A 188 -14.82 8.50 1.64
C VAL A 188 -13.45 8.01 1.16
N ALA A 189 -13.29 7.73 -0.14
CA ALA A 189 -12.01 7.31 -0.71
C ALA A 189 -10.92 8.38 -0.55
N ARG A 190 -11.23 9.66 -0.81
CA ARG A 190 -10.27 10.76 -0.65
C ARG A 190 -9.86 10.99 0.81
N SER A 191 -10.77 10.79 1.76
CA SER A 191 -10.47 10.93 3.20
C SER A 191 -9.70 9.74 3.78
N HIS A 192 -9.91 8.52 3.27
CA HIS A 192 -9.28 7.30 3.80
C HIS A 192 -8.07 6.80 2.97
N SER A 193 -7.79 7.41 1.81
CA SER A 193 -6.77 7.00 0.83
C SER A 193 -7.03 5.67 0.14
N VAL A 194 -7.48 4.64 0.87
CA VAL A 194 -7.85 3.32 0.33
C VAL A 194 -9.20 2.89 0.89
N VAL A 195 -10.09 2.54 -0.02
CA VAL A 195 -11.37 1.91 0.25
C VAL A 195 -11.40 0.56 -0.48
N ILE A 196 -11.73 -0.51 0.22
CA ILE A 196 -11.91 -1.85 -0.34
C ILE A 196 -13.41 -2.14 -0.39
N VAL A 197 -13.86 -2.67 -1.53
CA VAL A 197 -15.27 -2.89 -1.84
C VAL A 197 -15.47 -4.31 -2.40
N PRO A 198 -16.34 -5.14 -1.81
CA PRO A 198 -16.83 -6.35 -2.46
C PRO A 198 -17.61 -5.98 -3.73
N GLY A 199 -17.28 -6.57 -4.87
CA GLY A 199 -17.73 -6.07 -6.18
C GLY A 199 -18.89 -6.81 -6.84
N TYR A 200 -19.43 -7.87 -6.26
CA TYR A 200 -20.41 -8.74 -6.92
C TYR A 200 -21.85 -8.48 -6.46
N VAL A 201 -22.01 -7.81 -5.33
CA VAL A 201 -23.31 -7.53 -4.71
C VAL A 201 -23.79 -6.11 -4.96
N GLY A 202 -25.11 -5.96 -5.15
CA GLY A 202 -25.84 -4.71 -5.02
C GLY A 202 -27.06 -4.86 -4.12
N LEU A 203 -27.89 -3.83 -4.06
CA LEU A 203 -29.13 -3.80 -3.28
C LEU A 203 -30.32 -3.48 -4.18
N ASP A 204 -31.44 -4.16 -3.99
CA ASP A 204 -32.69 -3.79 -4.64
C ASP A 204 -33.38 -2.60 -3.93
N ARG A 205 -34.59 -2.24 -4.36
CA ARG A 205 -35.36 -1.12 -3.79
C ARG A 205 -35.81 -1.36 -2.35
N GLU A 206 -35.89 -2.62 -1.94
CA GLU A 206 -36.25 -3.05 -0.60
C GLU A 206 -35.02 -3.21 0.31
N GLY A 207 -33.82 -2.93 -0.21
CA GLY A 207 -32.55 -3.07 0.52
C GLY A 207 -32.05 -4.51 0.66
N ARG A 208 -32.59 -5.45 -0.13
CA ARG A 208 -32.14 -6.85 -0.15
C ARG A 208 -30.94 -6.98 -1.08
N ARG A 209 -30.02 -7.88 -0.74
CA ARG A 209 -28.84 -8.16 -1.58
C ARG A 209 -29.26 -8.80 -2.91
N THR A 210 -28.62 -8.34 -3.97
CA THR A 210 -28.71 -8.89 -5.33
C THR A 210 -27.30 -9.18 -5.84
N LEU A 211 -27.17 -10.08 -6.81
CA LEU A 211 -25.93 -10.30 -7.54
C LEU A 211 -25.97 -9.59 -8.87
N LEU A 212 -24.80 -9.18 -9.38
CA LEU A 212 -24.65 -8.48 -10.65
C LEU A 212 -24.49 -9.42 -11.86
N GLY A 213 -24.57 -10.75 -11.63
CA GLY A 213 -24.40 -11.78 -12.64
C GLY A 213 -22.97 -11.92 -13.17
N ARG A 214 -22.79 -12.63 -14.29
CA ARG A 214 -21.46 -12.99 -14.79
C ARG A 214 -20.55 -11.76 -14.97
N GLY A 215 -19.38 -11.82 -14.31
CA GLY A 215 -18.40 -10.73 -14.21
C GLY A 215 -18.92 -9.46 -13.56
N GLY A 216 -19.84 -9.60 -12.61
CA GLY A 216 -20.40 -8.50 -11.83
C GLY A 216 -19.35 -7.62 -11.15
N THR A 217 -18.20 -8.17 -10.72
CA THR A 217 -17.10 -7.36 -10.20
C THR A 217 -16.51 -6.39 -11.24
N ASP A 218 -16.36 -6.83 -12.51
CA ASP A 218 -15.93 -5.91 -13.58
C ASP A 218 -16.99 -4.82 -13.78
N PHE A 219 -18.28 -5.21 -13.74
CA PHE A 219 -19.38 -4.27 -13.91
C PHE A 219 -19.45 -3.24 -12.77
N SER A 220 -19.28 -3.65 -11.51
CA SER A 220 -19.19 -2.74 -10.37
C SER A 220 -18.05 -1.75 -10.50
N ALA A 221 -16.86 -2.21 -10.89
CA ALA A 221 -15.70 -1.32 -11.03
C ALA A 221 -15.93 -0.28 -12.14
N ILE A 222 -16.47 -0.70 -13.28
CA ILE A 222 -16.81 0.19 -14.39
C ILE A 222 -17.93 1.16 -13.98
N PHE A 223 -18.95 0.67 -13.28
CA PHE A 223 -20.07 1.47 -12.81
C PHE A 223 -19.60 2.54 -11.81
N ILE A 224 -18.84 2.16 -10.79
CA ILE A 224 -18.26 3.10 -9.81
C ILE A 224 -17.38 4.14 -10.52
N ALA A 225 -16.54 3.73 -11.48
CA ALA A 225 -15.73 4.67 -12.24
C ALA A 225 -16.58 5.65 -13.06
N GLY A 226 -17.65 5.18 -13.70
CA GLY A 226 -18.58 6.01 -14.47
C GLY A 226 -19.35 7.02 -13.62
N GLU A 227 -19.80 6.63 -12.43
CA GLU A 227 -20.53 7.53 -11.53
C GLU A 227 -19.61 8.53 -10.80
N THR A 228 -18.35 8.17 -10.56
CA THR A 228 -17.40 9.02 -9.81
C THR A 228 -16.43 9.82 -10.69
N GLY A 229 -16.34 9.51 -11.98
CA GLY A 229 -15.34 10.05 -12.91
C GLY A 229 -13.91 9.56 -12.62
N ALA A 230 -13.74 8.50 -11.83
CA ALA A 230 -12.44 7.95 -11.49
C ALA A 230 -11.75 7.28 -12.68
N ALA A 231 -10.42 7.33 -12.72
CA ALA A 231 -9.66 6.52 -13.66
C ALA A 231 -9.79 5.03 -13.28
N LEU A 232 -10.03 4.17 -14.27
CA LEU A 232 -10.31 2.75 -14.05
C LEU A 232 -9.19 1.86 -14.57
N ARG A 233 -8.76 0.92 -13.74
CA ARG A 233 -7.93 -0.21 -14.19
C ARG A 233 -8.49 -1.54 -13.72
N LEU A 234 -8.59 -2.49 -14.65
CA LEU A 234 -8.96 -3.87 -14.40
C LEU A 234 -7.68 -4.72 -14.45
N TYR A 235 -7.29 -5.26 -13.29
CA TYR A 235 -6.16 -6.18 -13.22
C TYR A 235 -6.57 -7.58 -13.65
N LYS A 236 -5.83 -8.11 -14.62
CA LYS A 236 -5.97 -9.44 -15.19
C LYS A 236 -4.64 -10.19 -15.06
N ASP A 237 -4.66 -11.46 -15.42
CA ASP A 237 -3.48 -12.32 -15.52
C ASP A 237 -2.65 -12.05 -16.78
N VAL A 238 -3.20 -11.28 -17.72
CA VAL A 238 -2.53 -10.72 -18.89
C VAL A 238 -2.27 -9.22 -18.69
N ASP A 239 -1.20 -8.72 -19.30
CA ASP A 239 -0.75 -7.33 -19.21
C ASP A 239 -1.44 -6.36 -20.19
N GLY A 240 -2.41 -6.85 -20.97
CA GLY A 240 -3.20 -6.06 -21.90
C GLY A 240 -4.20 -6.90 -22.69
N VAL A 241 -4.82 -6.28 -23.69
CA VAL A 241 -5.68 -6.96 -24.67
C VAL A 241 -4.82 -7.37 -25.86
N TYR A 242 -4.93 -8.63 -26.24
CA TYR A 242 -4.22 -9.24 -27.35
C TYR A 242 -5.15 -9.50 -28.54
N ASP A 243 -4.61 -9.69 -29.73
CA ASP A 243 -5.33 -10.08 -30.95
C ASP A 243 -5.94 -11.49 -30.89
N HIS A 244 -5.35 -12.37 -30.10
CA HIS A 244 -5.88 -13.69 -29.77
C HIS A 244 -5.50 -14.11 -28.34
N ASP A 245 -6.00 -15.27 -27.92
CA ASP A 245 -5.71 -15.83 -26.60
C ASP A 245 -4.20 -16.11 -26.43
N PRO A 246 -3.52 -15.47 -25.47
CA PRO A 246 -2.10 -15.68 -25.21
C PRO A 246 -1.70 -17.12 -24.88
N ALA A 247 -2.65 -17.97 -24.44
CA ALA A 247 -2.38 -19.36 -24.14
C ALA A 247 -2.29 -20.25 -25.40
N VAL A 248 -2.76 -19.78 -26.56
CA VAL A 248 -2.88 -20.61 -27.78
C VAL A 248 -1.63 -20.52 -28.66
N ASP A 249 -1.20 -19.31 -29.00
CA ASP A 249 0.01 -19.09 -29.82
C ASP A 249 0.80 -17.87 -29.34
N PRO A 250 1.70 -18.05 -28.35
CA PRO A 250 2.51 -16.97 -27.80
C PRO A 250 3.48 -16.32 -28.79
N ALA A 251 3.88 -17.04 -29.84
CA ALA A 251 4.95 -16.60 -30.74
C ALA A 251 4.50 -15.48 -31.69
N SER A 252 3.21 -15.46 -32.03
CA SER A 252 2.59 -14.49 -32.94
C SER A 252 1.82 -13.37 -32.24
N LEU A 253 1.74 -13.39 -30.90
CA LEU A 253 0.93 -12.44 -30.12
C LEU A 253 1.24 -10.98 -30.43
N GLN A 254 0.17 -10.21 -30.64
CA GLN A 254 0.23 -8.76 -30.75
C GLN A 254 -0.68 -8.12 -29.71
N ARG A 255 -0.15 -7.13 -29.00
CA ARG A 255 -0.87 -6.43 -27.94
C ARG A 255 -1.39 -5.09 -28.46
N TYR A 256 -2.64 -4.78 -28.15
CA TYR A 256 -3.21 -3.47 -28.40
C TYR A 256 -2.66 -2.47 -27.39
N ALA A 257 -2.20 -1.31 -27.85
CA ALA A 257 -2.02 -0.15 -26.96
C ALA A 257 -3.39 0.49 -26.65
N GLU A 258 -4.27 0.52 -27.64
CA GLU A 258 -5.61 1.08 -27.55
C GLU A 258 -6.56 0.27 -28.43
N VAL A 259 -7.74 -0.09 -27.91
CA VAL A 259 -8.77 -0.86 -28.62
C VAL A 259 -10.15 -0.23 -28.37
N SER A 260 -11.00 -0.22 -29.39
CA SER A 260 -12.34 0.34 -29.26
C SER A 260 -13.24 -0.56 -28.41
N TRP A 261 -14.23 -0.01 -27.71
CA TRP A 261 -15.22 -0.83 -26.99
C TRP A 261 -15.90 -1.84 -27.92
N ARG A 262 -16.19 -1.44 -29.16
CA ARG A 262 -16.79 -2.31 -30.18
C ARG A 262 -15.86 -3.47 -30.54
N ASP A 263 -14.60 -3.19 -30.84
CA ASP A 263 -13.66 -4.23 -31.28
C ASP A 263 -13.30 -5.16 -30.11
N CYS A 264 -13.20 -4.63 -28.89
CA CYS A 264 -12.98 -5.39 -27.67
C CYS A 264 -14.05 -6.48 -27.43
N LEU A 265 -15.28 -6.27 -27.87
CA LEU A 265 -16.36 -7.27 -27.78
C LEU A 265 -16.20 -8.42 -28.78
N THR A 266 -15.40 -8.24 -29.83
CA THR A 266 -15.24 -9.20 -30.94
C THR A 266 -13.97 -10.05 -30.86
N ILE A 267 -12.97 -9.60 -30.09
CA ILE A 267 -11.70 -10.30 -29.91
C ILE A 267 -11.90 -11.63 -29.16
N ALA A 268 -11.10 -12.65 -29.51
CA ALA A 268 -11.21 -14.04 -29.08
C ALA A 268 -11.43 -14.18 -27.55
N ARG A 269 -12.61 -14.72 -27.16
CA ARG A 269 -13.17 -14.81 -25.80
C ARG A 269 -13.12 -13.46 -25.04
N PRO A 270 -14.27 -12.84 -24.72
CA PRO A 270 -14.26 -11.55 -24.06
C PRO A 270 -13.53 -11.60 -22.70
N LEU A 271 -12.30 -11.07 -22.67
CA LEU A 271 -11.52 -10.77 -21.47
C LEU A 271 -12.30 -9.85 -20.50
N LEU A 272 -13.17 -9.03 -21.09
CA LEU A 272 -14.12 -8.13 -20.45
C LEU A 272 -15.55 -8.54 -20.77
N GLN A 273 -16.44 -8.55 -19.76
CA GLN A 273 -17.83 -8.96 -19.99
C GLN A 273 -18.61 -7.96 -20.87
N PRO A 274 -19.43 -8.44 -21.82
CA PRO A 274 -20.14 -7.57 -22.75
C PRO A 274 -20.99 -6.47 -22.10
N ARG A 275 -21.83 -6.83 -21.11
CA ARG A 275 -22.68 -5.86 -20.39
C ARG A 275 -21.90 -4.70 -19.78
N ALA A 276 -20.70 -4.98 -19.27
CA ALA A 276 -19.87 -3.99 -18.61
C ALA A 276 -19.18 -3.06 -19.64
N VAL A 277 -18.71 -3.62 -20.77
CA VAL A 277 -18.14 -2.86 -21.89
C VAL A 277 -19.20 -1.99 -22.57
N GLU A 278 -20.42 -2.50 -22.74
CA GLU A 278 -21.56 -1.74 -23.29
C GLU A 278 -21.91 -0.54 -22.40
N TYR A 279 -21.97 -0.72 -21.07
CA TYR A 279 -22.15 0.38 -20.15
C TYR A 279 -21.00 1.39 -20.26
N ALA A 280 -19.75 0.92 -20.31
CA ALA A 280 -18.58 1.79 -20.46
C ALA A 280 -18.67 2.63 -21.74
N ALA A 281 -19.03 2.03 -22.86
CA ALA A 281 -19.24 2.73 -24.13
C ALA A 281 -20.36 3.77 -24.04
N ALA A 282 -21.51 3.41 -23.43
CA ALA A 282 -22.65 4.31 -23.28
C ALA A 282 -22.35 5.52 -22.39
N ARG A 283 -21.41 5.40 -21.44
CA ARG A 283 -20.98 6.46 -20.52
C ARG A 283 -19.61 7.07 -20.87
N ALA A 284 -19.01 6.66 -21.99
CA ALA A 284 -17.66 7.04 -22.41
C ALA A 284 -16.58 6.79 -21.33
N VAL A 285 -16.70 5.70 -20.55
CA VAL A 285 -15.72 5.31 -19.53
C VAL A 285 -14.58 4.54 -20.18
N SER A 286 -13.37 5.10 -20.09
CA SER A 286 -12.14 4.43 -20.52
C SER A 286 -11.76 3.33 -19.53
N ILE A 287 -11.37 2.16 -20.04
CA ILE A 287 -10.96 1.01 -19.21
C ILE A 287 -9.48 0.70 -19.47
N GLU A 288 -8.63 0.78 -18.45
CA GLU A 288 -7.27 0.25 -18.56
C GLU A 288 -7.28 -1.25 -18.21
N VAL A 289 -6.67 -2.09 -19.06
CA VAL A 289 -6.47 -3.52 -18.80
C VAL A 289 -4.99 -3.80 -18.69
N GLY A 290 -4.56 -4.39 -17.57
CA GLY A 290 -3.16 -4.71 -17.34
C GLY A 290 -2.93 -5.74 -16.23
N ALA A 291 -1.67 -6.09 -16.02
CA ALA A 291 -1.23 -7.01 -14.99
C ALA A 291 -0.61 -6.25 -13.81
N ILE A 292 -0.60 -6.86 -12.62
CA ILE A 292 0.11 -6.29 -11.47
C ILE A 292 1.59 -6.13 -11.84
N GLY A 293 2.09 -4.89 -11.73
CA GLY A 293 3.49 -4.54 -12.03
C GLY A 293 3.72 -4.01 -13.45
N SER A 294 2.69 -4.08 -14.31
CA SER A 294 2.72 -3.47 -15.63
C SER A 294 2.51 -1.95 -15.52
N SER A 295 3.21 -1.21 -16.38
CA SER A 295 3.14 0.27 -16.45
C SER A 295 2.41 0.77 -17.68
N ASP A 296 2.15 -0.12 -18.63
CA ASP A 296 1.75 0.13 -20.01
C ASP A 296 0.50 -0.70 -20.35
N PRO A 297 -0.65 -0.43 -19.71
CA PRO A 297 -1.87 -1.17 -19.95
C PRO A 297 -2.39 -0.95 -21.37
N THR A 298 -3.26 -1.85 -21.84
CA THR A 298 -4.12 -1.55 -22.97
C THR A 298 -5.26 -0.64 -22.53
N VAL A 299 -5.56 0.39 -23.31
CA VAL A 299 -6.71 1.27 -23.09
C VAL A 299 -7.89 0.82 -23.96
N VAL A 300 -9.03 0.49 -23.35
CA VAL A 300 -10.29 0.23 -24.06
C VAL A 300 -11.14 1.49 -24.05
N ALA A 301 -11.35 2.10 -25.22
CA ALA A 301 -12.00 3.40 -25.38
C ALA A 301 -12.73 3.54 -26.74
N GLY A 302 -12.76 4.73 -27.34
CA GLY A 302 -13.54 5.02 -28.55
C GLY A 302 -12.89 4.64 -29.87
N ARG A 303 -11.61 4.23 -29.89
CA ARG A 303 -10.86 3.92 -31.11
C ARG A 303 -9.92 2.73 -30.93
N SER A 304 -9.56 2.10 -32.03
CA SER A 304 -8.55 1.04 -32.06
C SER A 304 -7.28 1.52 -32.75
N ARG A 305 -6.14 1.04 -32.26
CA ARG A 305 -4.87 1.09 -32.95
C ARG A 305 -4.49 -0.33 -33.38
N PRO A 306 -3.77 -0.52 -34.50
CA PRO A 306 -3.24 -1.83 -34.84
C PRO A 306 -2.43 -2.38 -33.65
N PRO A 307 -2.60 -3.67 -33.29
CA PRO A 307 -1.81 -4.27 -32.24
C PRO A 307 -0.37 -4.39 -32.72
N VAL A 308 0.57 -4.42 -31.77
CA VAL A 308 2.00 -4.55 -32.07
C VAL A 308 2.58 -5.68 -31.24
N ARG A 309 3.62 -6.32 -31.75
CA ARG A 309 4.33 -7.35 -30.98
C ARG A 309 4.85 -6.72 -29.68
N PRO A 310 4.46 -7.23 -28.49
CA PRO A 310 4.95 -6.69 -27.25
C PRO A 310 6.46 -6.89 -27.16
N ALA A 311 7.17 -5.92 -26.60
CA ALA A 311 8.59 -6.06 -26.33
C ALA A 311 8.78 -7.15 -25.24
N SER A 312 9.55 -8.19 -25.55
CA SER A 312 10.00 -9.13 -24.51
C SER A 312 11.03 -8.42 -23.65
N ALA A 313 10.66 -8.06 -22.42
CA ALA A 313 11.59 -7.48 -21.46
C ALA A 313 12.15 -8.59 -20.57
N ALA A 314 13.47 -8.82 -20.64
CA ALA A 314 14.16 -9.63 -19.65
C ALA A 314 13.98 -9.01 -18.25
N PRO A 315 13.92 -9.81 -17.17
CA PRO A 315 13.86 -9.28 -15.82
C PRO A 315 15.06 -8.38 -15.52
N LEU A 316 14.82 -7.25 -14.84
CA LEU A 316 15.89 -6.36 -14.42
C LEU A 316 16.73 -7.04 -13.33
N ARG A 317 18.05 -7.02 -13.50
CA ARG A 317 19.00 -7.68 -12.61
C ARG A 317 19.29 -6.78 -11.41
N ILE A 318 19.19 -7.32 -10.20
CA ILE A 318 19.36 -6.60 -8.94
C ILE A 318 20.65 -7.05 -8.25
N GLY A 319 21.48 -6.09 -7.84
CA GLY A 319 22.54 -6.30 -6.84
C GLY A 319 22.04 -5.88 -5.47
N LEU A 320 21.88 -6.82 -4.54
CA LEU A 320 21.38 -6.55 -3.19
C LEU A 320 22.53 -6.41 -2.19
N ALA A 321 22.84 -5.18 -1.79
CA ALA A 321 23.82 -4.88 -0.76
C ALA A 321 23.15 -4.88 0.63
N GLY A 322 23.54 -5.82 1.48
CA GLY A 322 22.92 -6.03 2.79
C GLY A 322 21.83 -7.08 2.74
N PHE A 323 21.99 -8.14 3.52
CA PHE A 323 21.06 -9.28 3.58
C PHE A 323 20.62 -9.58 5.02
N GLY A 324 20.29 -8.51 5.76
CA GLY A 324 19.68 -8.55 7.09
C GLY A 324 18.16 -8.74 7.00
N THR A 325 17.41 -8.17 7.95
CA THR A 325 15.94 -8.26 8.00
C THR A 325 15.28 -7.73 6.73
N VAL A 326 15.71 -6.55 6.24
CA VAL A 326 15.16 -5.92 5.04
C VAL A 326 15.53 -6.70 3.77
N GLY A 327 16.81 -7.06 3.59
CA GLY A 327 17.25 -7.80 2.40
C GLY A 327 16.59 -9.19 2.28
N GLN A 328 16.44 -9.92 3.38
CA GLN A 328 15.71 -11.20 3.38
C GLN A 328 14.21 -10.99 3.07
N ALA A 329 13.58 -9.96 3.65
CA ALA A 329 12.18 -9.65 3.36
C ALA A 329 11.97 -9.25 1.89
N LEU A 330 12.89 -8.48 1.30
CA LEU A 330 12.85 -8.13 -0.12
C LEU A 330 12.98 -9.36 -1.01
N GLN A 331 13.92 -10.27 -0.73
CA GLN A 331 14.04 -11.51 -1.50
C GLN A 331 12.75 -12.34 -1.46
N VAL A 332 12.15 -12.51 -0.28
CA VAL A 332 10.87 -13.21 -0.14
C VAL A 332 9.77 -12.50 -0.93
N ARG A 333 9.73 -11.17 -0.86
CA ARG A 333 8.73 -10.36 -1.56
C ARG A 333 8.88 -10.42 -3.08
N LEU A 334 10.10 -10.51 -3.59
CA LEU A 334 10.42 -10.63 -5.02
C LEU A 334 10.11 -12.00 -5.61
N ALA A 335 10.01 -13.06 -4.80
CA ALA A 335 9.79 -14.42 -5.30
C ALA A 335 8.50 -14.60 -6.13
N GLY A 336 7.52 -13.71 -5.96
CA GLY A 336 6.28 -13.68 -6.75
C GLY A 336 6.27 -12.67 -7.90
N GLU A 337 7.40 -12.04 -8.20
CA GLU A 337 7.52 -10.98 -9.21
C GLU A 337 8.35 -11.48 -10.40
N THR A 338 7.88 -11.22 -11.63
CA THR A 338 8.56 -11.68 -12.87
C THR A 338 9.50 -10.63 -13.46
N GLY A 339 9.34 -9.36 -13.09
CA GLY A 339 10.10 -8.24 -13.67
C GLY A 339 11.52 -8.05 -13.10
N PHE A 340 11.91 -8.83 -12.09
CA PHE A 340 13.14 -8.60 -11.33
C PHE A 340 13.83 -9.92 -10.96
N ALA A 341 15.16 -9.93 -10.96
CA ALA A 341 15.95 -11.09 -10.54
C ALA A 341 17.18 -10.63 -9.74
N ILE A 342 17.39 -11.22 -8.56
CA ILE A 342 18.61 -10.95 -7.77
C ILE A 342 19.79 -11.68 -8.41
N ALA A 343 20.79 -10.93 -8.83
CA ALA A 343 21.98 -11.41 -9.51
C ALA A 343 23.20 -11.50 -8.57
N ALA A 344 23.26 -10.69 -7.52
CA ALA A 344 24.35 -10.69 -6.56
C ALA A 344 23.87 -10.22 -5.18
N ILE A 345 24.49 -10.75 -4.13
CA ILE A 345 24.21 -10.36 -2.74
C ILE A 345 25.53 -10.04 -2.03
N LEU A 346 25.65 -8.83 -1.48
CA LEU A 346 26.79 -8.40 -0.66
C LEU A 346 26.42 -8.47 0.83
N VAL A 347 27.29 -9.06 1.64
CA VAL A 347 27.12 -9.20 3.09
C VAL A 347 28.43 -8.94 3.82
N ALA A 348 28.37 -8.55 5.10
CA ALA A 348 29.59 -8.41 5.90
C ALA A 348 30.24 -9.78 6.23
N ASP A 349 29.41 -10.81 6.44
CA ASP A 349 29.83 -12.17 6.79
C ASP A 349 29.02 -13.18 5.95
N ALA A 350 29.70 -13.88 5.05
CA ALA A 350 29.09 -14.90 4.19
C ALA A 350 28.63 -16.13 5.00
N GLY A 351 29.35 -16.50 6.06
CA GLY A 351 29.11 -17.67 6.90
C GLY A 351 27.99 -17.50 7.93
N LYS A 352 27.53 -16.25 8.18
CA LYS A 352 26.43 -15.97 9.11
C LYS A 352 25.16 -16.75 8.74
N ALA A 353 24.60 -17.49 9.70
CA ALA A 353 23.31 -18.17 9.54
C ALA A 353 22.16 -17.17 9.35
N ARG A 354 21.19 -17.53 8.51
CA ARG A 354 20.07 -16.65 8.11
C ARG A 354 18.76 -17.42 8.13
N ALA A 355 17.66 -16.71 8.37
CA ALA A 355 16.33 -17.30 8.36
C ALA A 355 15.86 -17.64 6.94
N VAL A 356 16.27 -16.85 5.96
CA VAL A 356 16.01 -17.06 4.53
C VAL A 356 17.33 -17.39 3.85
N ALA A 357 17.37 -18.52 3.12
CA ALA A 357 18.51 -18.89 2.30
C ALA A 357 18.68 -17.87 1.15
N PRO A 358 19.87 -17.27 0.94
CA PRO A 358 20.15 -16.43 -0.21
C PRO A 358 19.89 -17.18 -1.53
N VAL A 359 19.29 -16.52 -2.53
CA VAL A 359 19.06 -17.14 -3.86
C VAL A 359 20.34 -17.35 -4.67
N CYS A 360 21.42 -16.65 -4.31
CA CYS A 360 22.74 -16.81 -4.89
C CYS A 360 23.80 -16.79 -3.78
N GLU A 361 24.99 -17.31 -4.07
CA GLU A 361 26.10 -17.29 -3.12
C GLU A 361 26.45 -15.84 -2.74
N PRO A 362 26.34 -15.45 -1.45
CA PRO A 362 26.64 -14.10 -1.04
C PRO A 362 28.16 -13.88 -1.02
N THR A 363 28.60 -12.68 -1.40
CA THR A 363 30.00 -12.28 -1.31
C THR A 363 30.22 -11.28 -0.17
N ALA A 364 31.41 -11.29 0.42
CA ALA A 364 31.87 -10.27 1.34
C ALA A 364 32.79 -9.23 0.69
N ASP A 365 33.04 -9.35 -0.62
CA ASP A 365 33.90 -8.46 -1.39
C ASP A 365 33.06 -7.44 -2.19
N PRO A 366 33.10 -6.14 -1.84
CA PRO A 366 32.43 -5.08 -2.57
C PRO A 366 32.84 -4.94 -4.04
N ALA A 367 34.09 -5.26 -4.40
CA ALA A 367 34.57 -5.17 -5.78
C ALA A 367 33.93 -6.28 -6.63
N ARG A 368 34.03 -7.54 -6.17
CA ARG A 368 33.36 -8.68 -6.81
C ARG A 368 31.86 -8.47 -6.93
N PHE A 369 31.21 -7.89 -5.91
CA PHE A 369 29.80 -7.53 -5.97
C PHE A 369 29.52 -6.57 -7.14
N LEU A 370 30.21 -5.42 -7.21
CA LEU A 370 30.01 -4.43 -8.27
C LEU A 370 30.38 -4.93 -9.69
N GLU A 371 31.17 -6.01 -9.80
CA GLU A 371 31.54 -6.66 -11.06
C GLU A 371 30.54 -7.73 -11.52
N SER A 372 29.53 -8.06 -10.70
CA SER A 372 28.57 -9.15 -10.97
C SER A 372 27.54 -8.82 -12.08
N GLY A 373 27.55 -7.59 -12.61
CA GLY A 373 26.76 -7.15 -13.75
C GLY A 373 25.25 -7.12 -13.48
N PHE A 374 24.78 -6.15 -12.71
CA PHE A 374 23.36 -5.91 -12.45
C PHE A 374 22.93 -4.51 -12.89
N ASP A 375 21.63 -4.34 -13.16
CA ASP A 375 21.01 -3.09 -13.60
C ASP A 375 20.82 -2.10 -12.45
N ILE A 376 20.35 -2.61 -11.32
CA ILE A 376 19.91 -1.82 -10.18
C ILE A 376 20.66 -2.29 -8.93
N LEU A 377 21.28 -1.37 -8.21
CA LEU A 377 21.82 -1.62 -6.88
C LEU A 377 20.73 -1.32 -5.85
N VAL A 378 20.44 -2.29 -4.99
CA VAL A 378 19.57 -2.11 -3.82
C VAL A 378 20.44 -2.05 -2.57
N ASP A 379 20.49 -0.88 -1.93
CA ASP A 379 21.23 -0.66 -0.69
C ASP A 379 20.32 -0.84 0.54
N ALA A 380 20.46 -2.00 1.17
CA ALA A 380 19.90 -2.34 2.47
C ALA A 380 20.99 -2.54 3.53
N THR A 381 22.15 -1.87 3.37
CA THR A 381 23.22 -1.85 4.38
C THR A 381 22.88 -0.91 5.54
N GLY A 382 23.64 -1.03 6.62
CA GLY A 382 23.54 -0.14 7.77
C GLY A 382 24.74 0.81 7.83
N GLY A 383 24.55 1.99 8.41
CA GLY A 383 25.61 3.00 8.55
C GLY A 383 25.90 3.76 7.25
N CYS A 384 26.82 4.73 7.28
CA CYS A 384 27.16 5.54 6.10
C CYS A 384 27.98 4.77 5.06
N GLU A 385 29.02 4.07 5.53
CA GLU A 385 29.89 3.24 4.71
C GLU A 385 29.62 1.76 5.01
N PRO A 386 29.67 0.86 4.01
CA PRO A 386 30.08 1.09 2.63
C PRO A 386 28.97 1.61 1.69
N GLY A 387 27.75 1.82 2.19
CA GLY A 387 26.57 2.14 1.38
C GLY A 387 26.77 3.34 0.45
N THR A 388 27.33 4.44 0.96
CA THR A 388 27.58 5.65 0.16
C THR A 388 28.55 5.40 -1.00
N ALA A 389 29.66 4.70 -0.73
CA ALA A 389 30.65 4.37 -1.76
C ALA A 389 30.09 3.41 -2.83
N LEU A 390 29.31 2.41 -2.43
CA LEU A 390 28.66 1.46 -3.35
C LEU A 390 27.70 2.17 -4.29
N CYS A 391 26.78 2.98 -3.74
CA CYS A 391 25.82 3.75 -4.51
C CYS A 391 26.52 4.70 -5.49
N SER A 392 27.53 5.44 -5.02
CA SER A 392 28.30 6.38 -5.85
C SER A 392 28.97 5.67 -7.03
N ARG A 393 29.61 4.52 -6.80
CA ARG A 393 30.30 3.75 -7.86
C ARG A 393 29.34 3.19 -8.90
N HIS A 394 28.15 2.75 -8.48
CA HIS A 394 27.14 2.22 -9.41
C HIS A 394 26.51 3.33 -10.25
N LEU A 395 26.13 4.45 -9.63
CA LEU A 395 25.60 5.64 -10.33
C LEU A 395 26.64 6.22 -11.30
N ALA A 396 27.92 6.24 -10.93
CA ALA A 396 29.00 6.71 -11.82
C ALA A 396 29.10 5.93 -13.13
N ARG A 397 28.58 4.69 -13.17
CA ARG A 397 28.52 3.83 -14.37
C ARG A 397 27.18 3.94 -15.11
N GLY A 398 26.26 4.83 -14.69
CA GLY A 398 24.92 4.98 -15.23
C GLY A 398 23.91 3.92 -14.74
N GLY A 399 24.25 3.17 -13.69
CA GLY A 399 23.33 2.22 -13.07
C GLY A 399 22.32 2.91 -12.15
N ASP A 400 21.19 2.26 -11.88
CA ASP A 400 20.17 2.80 -10.97
C ASP A 400 20.40 2.34 -9.53
N VAL A 401 20.02 3.15 -8.55
CA VAL A 401 20.10 2.86 -7.12
C VAL A 401 18.73 2.97 -6.46
N VAL A 402 18.40 1.98 -5.64
CA VAL A 402 17.31 2.02 -4.67
C VAL A 402 17.89 1.85 -3.27
N SER A 403 17.55 2.68 -2.29
CA SER A 403 18.15 2.59 -0.94
C SER A 403 17.13 2.63 0.20
N ALA A 404 17.32 1.76 1.19
CA ALA A 404 16.73 1.85 2.52
C ALA A 404 17.71 2.42 3.57
N ASN A 405 18.94 2.73 3.16
CA ASN A 405 19.99 3.22 4.04
C ASN A 405 19.96 4.75 4.20
N LYS A 406 19.18 5.20 5.19
CA LYS A 406 19.08 6.61 5.59
C LYS A 406 20.44 7.28 5.79
N ALA A 407 21.39 6.59 6.42
CA ALA A 407 22.68 7.18 6.79
C ALA A 407 23.52 7.44 5.54
N ALA A 408 23.55 6.50 4.59
CA ALA A 408 24.24 6.68 3.31
C ALA A 408 23.60 7.78 2.46
N ILE A 409 22.27 7.78 2.33
CA ILE A 409 21.55 8.82 1.58
C ILE A 409 21.76 10.20 2.20
N ALA A 410 21.67 10.35 3.52
CA ALA A 410 21.86 11.64 4.18
C ALA A 410 23.31 12.15 4.10
N ALA A 411 24.30 11.25 4.09
CA ALA A 411 25.71 11.62 3.97
C ALA A 411 26.10 11.97 2.53
N GLY A 412 25.59 11.21 1.56
CA GLY A 412 25.89 11.36 0.14
C GLY A 412 24.89 12.19 -0.66
N PHE A 413 23.89 12.83 -0.03
CA PHE A 413 22.68 13.33 -0.69
C PHE A 413 22.97 14.13 -1.97
N GLY A 414 23.79 15.20 -1.88
CA GLY A 414 24.15 16.03 -3.02
C GLY A 414 24.95 15.28 -4.09
N ALA A 415 26.00 14.57 -3.67
CA ALA A 415 26.88 13.82 -4.57
C ALA A 415 26.15 12.70 -5.32
N LEU A 416 25.28 11.94 -4.64
CA LEU A 416 24.51 10.85 -5.23
C LEU A 416 23.47 11.38 -6.25
N HIS A 417 22.74 12.46 -5.92
CA HIS A 417 21.83 13.10 -6.87
C HIS A 417 22.57 13.70 -8.08
N GLY A 418 23.72 14.33 -7.84
CA GLY A 418 24.58 14.85 -8.90
C GLY A 418 25.03 13.75 -9.86
N LEU A 419 25.55 12.64 -9.34
CA LEU A 419 25.96 11.49 -10.14
C LEU A 419 24.79 10.88 -10.92
N ALA A 420 23.62 10.72 -10.28
CA ALA A 420 22.42 10.22 -10.94
C ALA A 420 22.03 11.10 -12.15
N GLY A 421 21.94 12.42 -11.93
CA GLY A 421 21.61 13.39 -12.98
C GLY A 421 22.63 13.44 -14.12
N GLU A 422 23.93 13.45 -13.80
CA GLU A 422 25.01 13.55 -14.79
C GLU A 422 25.17 12.29 -15.65
N ARG A 423 24.92 11.11 -15.07
CA ARG A 423 25.16 9.81 -15.73
C ARG A 423 23.89 9.17 -16.29
N GLY A 424 22.73 9.78 -16.03
CA GLY A 424 21.43 9.22 -16.41
C GLY A 424 21.03 7.98 -15.60
N GLY A 425 21.62 7.79 -14.41
CA GLY A 425 21.13 6.82 -13.44
C GLY A 425 19.98 7.42 -12.62
N ARG A 426 19.20 6.57 -11.95
CA ARG A 426 18.15 7.00 -11.02
C ARG A 426 18.54 6.70 -9.58
N LEU A 427 18.08 7.57 -8.69
CA LEU A 427 18.23 7.39 -7.26
C LEU A 427 16.85 7.43 -6.60
N GLU A 428 16.43 6.30 -6.07
CA GLU A 428 15.19 6.16 -5.30
C GLU A 428 15.51 5.70 -3.87
N TYR A 429 14.79 6.22 -2.89
CA TYR A 429 15.08 5.98 -1.47
C TYR A 429 13.85 6.12 -0.60
N SER A 430 12.70 5.72 -1.12
CA SER A 430 11.41 5.83 -0.42
C SER A 430 11.43 5.06 0.89
N ALA A 431 12.11 3.91 0.89
CA ALA A 431 12.33 3.06 2.05
C ALA A 431 13.18 3.73 3.16
N CYS A 432 13.92 4.80 2.88
CA CYS A 432 14.68 5.52 3.90
C CYS A 432 13.76 6.24 4.88
N VAL A 433 12.68 6.87 4.41
CA VAL A 433 11.81 7.68 5.27
C VAL A 433 10.38 7.21 5.20
N GLY A 434 9.90 6.66 6.31
CA GLY A 434 8.49 6.37 6.49
C GLY A 434 8.07 4.94 6.13
N GLY A 435 8.98 4.05 5.71
CA GLY A 435 8.61 2.68 5.36
C GLY A 435 7.59 2.69 4.23
N SER A 436 6.35 2.25 4.51
CA SER A 436 5.24 2.34 3.56
C SER A 436 4.42 3.63 3.66
N ALA A 437 4.80 4.58 4.51
CA ALA A 437 4.32 5.95 4.43
C ALA A 437 5.05 6.67 3.27
N PRO A 438 4.36 7.10 2.21
CA PRO A 438 5.00 7.68 1.03
C PRO A 438 5.42 9.15 1.27
N MET A 439 6.37 9.34 2.19
CA MET A 439 6.79 10.65 2.70
C MET A 439 7.70 11.39 1.73
N VAL A 440 8.63 10.68 1.09
CA VAL A 440 9.52 11.25 0.06
C VAL A 440 8.69 11.68 -1.14
N GLU A 441 7.70 10.88 -1.55
CA GLU A 441 6.80 11.20 -2.65
C GLU A 441 5.88 12.36 -2.30
N LEU A 442 5.41 12.45 -1.06
CA LEU A 442 4.65 13.61 -0.60
C LEU A 442 5.49 14.89 -0.71
N ALA A 443 6.75 14.86 -0.25
CA ALA A 443 7.67 15.99 -0.35
C ALA A 443 7.92 16.39 -1.81
N ARG A 444 8.18 15.42 -2.70
CA ARG A 444 8.34 15.65 -4.15
C ARG A 444 7.10 16.28 -4.78
N ARG A 445 5.91 15.73 -4.50
CA ARG A 445 4.63 16.27 -4.99
C ARG A 445 4.37 17.68 -4.48
N ALA A 446 4.63 17.94 -3.20
CA ALA A 446 4.43 19.25 -2.60
C ALA A 446 5.31 20.30 -3.30
N ARG A 447 6.59 19.98 -3.53
CA ARG A 447 7.53 20.83 -4.28
C ARG A 447 7.04 21.15 -5.69
N GLY A 448 6.49 20.15 -6.40
CA GLY A 448 5.91 20.34 -7.73
C GLY A 448 4.59 21.11 -7.76
N ARG A 449 3.92 21.27 -6.60
CA ARG A 449 2.61 21.92 -6.49
C ARG A 449 2.68 23.40 -6.10
N GLY A 450 3.74 23.81 -5.42
CA GLY A 450 3.96 25.21 -5.06
C GLY A 450 5.05 25.39 -4.02
N GLN A 451 5.22 26.62 -3.56
CA GLN A 451 6.21 26.95 -2.54
C GLN A 451 5.84 26.29 -1.20
N VAL A 452 6.68 25.38 -0.72
CA VAL A 452 6.53 24.77 0.61
C VAL A 452 7.06 25.71 1.67
N VAL A 453 6.26 25.95 2.71
CA VAL A 453 6.63 26.84 3.82
C VAL A 453 7.08 26.07 5.07
N ALA A 454 6.49 24.90 5.33
CA ALA A 454 6.83 24.08 6.48
C ALA A 454 6.47 22.61 6.25
N ILE A 455 7.18 21.74 6.97
CA ILE A 455 6.80 20.34 7.15
C ILE A 455 6.70 20.02 8.64
N GLU A 456 5.72 19.20 8.99
CA GLU A 456 5.45 18.76 10.36
C GLU A 456 5.07 17.27 10.35
N GLY A 457 5.53 16.48 11.31
CA GLY A 457 5.21 15.06 11.31
C GLY A 457 5.62 14.29 12.54
N VAL A 458 5.12 13.06 12.63
CA VAL A 458 5.55 12.04 13.60
C VAL A 458 6.30 10.98 12.81
N LEU A 459 7.61 10.86 13.04
CA LEU A 459 8.52 10.12 12.17
C LEU A 459 9.13 8.88 12.82
N ASN A 460 8.85 8.62 14.10
CA ASN A 460 9.43 7.52 14.87
C ASN A 460 8.37 6.64 15.54
N GLY A 461 8.18 5.43 15.01
CA GLY A 461 7.21 4.47 15.51
C GLY A 461 7.52 3.92 16.91
N THR A 462 8.80 3.74 17.25
CA THR A 462 9.23 3.26 18.58
C THR A 462 8.83 4.26 19.67
N VAL A 463 9.17 5.54 19.47
CA VAL A 463 8.80 6.62 20.39
C VAL A 463 7.29 6.78 20.44
N ASN A 464 6.60 6.70 19.31
CA ASN A 464 5.14 6.83 19.28
C ASN A 464 4.45 5.72 20.11
N LEU A 465 4.93 4.47 20.01
CA LEU A 465 4.41 3.38 20.83
C LEU A 465 4.65 3.64 22.32
N VAL A 466 5.86 4.06 22.70
CA VAL A 466 6.19 4.39 24.09
C VAL A 466 5.27 5.49 24.62
N LEU A 467 5.07 6.58 23.88
CA LEU A 467 4.16 7.67 24.27
C LEU A 467 2.72 7.21 24.43
N ASN A 468 2.22 6.35 23.53
CA ASN A 468 0.89 5.76 23.61
C ASN A 468 0.72 4.91 24.88
N GLU A 469 1.73 4.11 25.24
CA GLU A 469 1.69 3.30 26.46
C GLU A 469 1.79 4.14 27.74
N LEU A 470 2.57 5.23 27.72
CA LEU A 470 2.63 6.22 28.83
C LEU A 470 1.27 6.90 29.03
N ALA A 471 0.56 7.26 27.95
CA ALA A 471 -0.78 7.84 28.02
C ALA A 471 -1.82 6.88 28.64
N LEU A 472 -1.55 5.57 28.61
CA LEU A 472 -2.35 4.54 29.29
C LEU A 472 -1.95 4.32 30.75
N GLY A 473 -1.03 5.14 31.29
CA GLY A 473 -0.60 5.12 32.68
C GLY A 473 0.50 4.09 33.00
N ARG A 474 1.16 3.53 31.99
CA ARG A 474 2.31 2.63 32.22
C ARG A 474 3.58 3.40 32.55
N SER A 475 4.51 2.74 33.23
CA SER A 475 5.85 3.28 33.43
C SER A 475 6.67 3.27 32.13
N PHE A 476 7.71 4.11 32.08
CA PHE A 476 8.63 4.15 30.92
C PHE A 476 9.28 2.80 30.61
N ASP A 477 9.70 2.06 31.64
CA ASP A 477 10.33 0.75 31.46
C ASP A 477 9.35 -0.28 30.91
N GLU A 478 8.12 -0.32 31.42
CA GLU A 478 7.08 -1.21 30.89
C GLU A 478 6.72 -0.87 29.45
N ALA A 479 6.59 0.41 29.12
CA ALA A 479 6.32 0.88 27.76
C ALA A 479 7.43 0.47 26.79
N LEU A 480 8.70 0.63 27.19
CA LEU A 480 9.84 0.24 26.37
C LEU A 480 9.95 -1.28 26.20
N GLU A 481 9.67 -2.05 27.25
CA GLU A 481 9.62 -3.51 27.16
C GLU A 481 8.48 -4.01 26.26
N LEU A 482 7.32 -3.35 26.29
CA LEU A 482 6.24 -3.64 25.33
C LEU A 482 6.68 -3.34 23.89
N ALA A 483 7.38 -2.21 23.67
CA ALA A 483 7.93 -1.88 22.36
C ALA A 483 8.93 -2.93 21.86
N ARG A 484 9.79 -3.46 22.73
CA ARG A 484 10.73 -4.54 22.40
C ARG A 484 10.01 -5.84 22.07
N ARG A 485 9.05 -6.25 22.90
CA ARG A 485 8.26 -7.49 22.69
C ARG A 485 7.44 -7.43 21.41
N ALA A 486 6.95 -6.26 21.05
CA ALA A 486 6.24 -6.03 19.79
C ALA A 486 7.20 -5.91 18.58
N GLY A 487 8.52 -5.94 18.79
CA GLY A 487 9.54 -5.91 17.74
C GLY A 487 9.80 -4.52 17.15
N TYR A 488 9.38 -3.46 17.85
CA TYR A 488 9.57 -2.07 17.40
C TYR A 488 10.85 -1.44 17.96
N ALA A 489 11.18 -1.72 19.22
CA ALA A 489 12.44 -1.29 19.82
C ALA A 489 13.50 -2.39 19.68
N GLU A 490 14.70 -2.01 19.25
CA GLU A 490 15.88 -2.88 19.31
C GLU A 490 16.36 -3.07 20.75
N ALA A 491 17.35 -3.94 20.94
CA ALA A 491 18.00 -4.11 22.24
C ALA A 491 18.57 -2.77 22.75
N ASP A 492 19.21 -2.01 21.86
CA ASP A 492 19.63 -0.63 22.08
C ASP A 492 18.74 0.38 21.32
N PRO A 493 17.72 0.97 21.98
CA PRO A 493 16.82 1.96 21.39
C PRO A 493 17.39 3.39 21.43
N SER A 494 18.69 3.58 21.68
CA SER A 494 19.29 4.90 21.88
C SER A 494 19.10 5.84 20.69
N ALA A 495 19.14 5.33 19.47
CA ALA A 495 18.93 6.16 18.27
C ALA A 495 17.50 6.73 18.19
N ASP A 496 16.50 5.96 18.62
CA ASP A 496 15.10 6.36 18.66
C ASP A 496 14.84 7.35 19.80
N LEU A 497 15.22 6.99 21.02
CA LEU A 497 14.94 7.78 22.22
C LEU A 497 15.72 9.10 22.25
N SER A 498 16.93 9.14 21.70
CA SER A 498 17.69 10.39 21.54
C SER A 498 17.09 11.35 20.51
N GLY A 499 16.12 10.91 19.70
CA GLY A 499 15.54 11.69 18.61
C GLY A 499 16.43 11.77 17.35
N ARG A 500 17.58 11.09 17.34
CA ARG A 500 18.51 11.10 16.19
C ARG A 500 17.91 10.47 14.94
N ASP A 501 17.15 9.37 15.08
CA ASP A 501 16.45 8.75 13.95
C ASP A 501 15.40 9.68 13.33
N ALA A 502 14.58 10.33 14.17
CA ALA A 502 13.59 11.30 13.70
C ALA A 502 14.24 12.51 13.02
N ALA A 503 15.34 13.02 13.57
CA ALA A 503 16.11 14.11 12.99
C ALA A 503 16.73 13.74 11.64
N ALA A 504 17.26 12.51 11.50
CA ALA A 504 17.81 12.04 10.23
C ALA A 504 16.73 11.94 9.13
N LYS A 505 15.54 11.42 9.48
CA LYS A 505 14.38 11.37 8.57
C LYS A 505 13.91 12.78 8.17
N LEU A 506 13.78 13.68 9.15
CA LEU A 506 13.41 15.07 8.91
C LEU A 506 14.40 15.76 7.97
N ARG A 507 15.69 15.51 8.15
CA ARG A 507 16.75 16.11 7.31
C ARG A 507 16.68 15.66 5.86
N ILE A 508 16.41 14.37 5.59
CA ILE A 508 16.19 13.87 4.23
C ILE A 508 14.95 14.53 3.60
N LEU A 509 13.84 14.61 4.34
CA LEU A 509 12.61 15.26 3.85
C LEU A 509 12.81 16.75 3.58
N ALA A 510 13.54 17.44 4.45
CA ALA A 510 13.84 18.85 4.26
C ALA A 510 14.77 19.06 3.04
N ALA A 511 15.76 18.18 2.84
CA ALA A 511 16.62 18.23 1.67
C ALA A 511 15.86 17.95 0.35
N GLU A 512 14.85 17.07 0.37
CA GLU A 512 13.98 16.84 -0.78
C GLU A 512 13.24 18.10 -1.25
N ILE A 513 12.90 18.98 -0.30
CA ILE A 513 12.08 20.17 -0.54
C ILE A 513 12.95 21.40 -0.82
N TRP A 514 13.99 21.61 -0.01
CA TRP A 514 14.80 22.84 0.00
C TRP A 514 16.27 22.63 -0.38
N GLY A 515 16.64 21.42 -0.81
CA GLY A 515 18.00 21.10 -1.28
C GLY A 515 19.06 21.09 -0.19
N GLU A 516 20.32 21.26 -0.59
CA GLU A 516 21.48 21.11 0.30
C GLU A 516 21.51 22.10 1.46
N ALA A 517 20.90 23.28 1.32
CA ALA A 517 20.77 24.24 2.40
C ALA A 517 20.08 23.63 3.63
N ALA A 518 19.11 22.74 3.42
CA ALA A 518 18.43 22.05 4.51
C ALA A 518 19.26 20.93 5.16
N LEU A 519 20.28 20.39 4.48
CA LEU A 519 21.20 19.41 5.07
C LEU A 519 22.13 20.04 6.11
N ALA A 520 22.50 21.30 5.91
CA ALA A 520 23.34 22.08 6.81
C ALA A 520 22.56 22.80 7.92
N ALA A 521 21.24 22.94 7.75
CA ALA A 521 20.38 23.60 8.71
C ALA A 521 20.40 22.89 10.08
N PRO A 522 20.45 23.63 11.20
CA PRO A 522 20.42 23.04 12.53
C PRO A 522 19.06 22.39 12.79
N ILE A 523 19.09 21.20 13.40
CA ILE A 523 17.90 20.52 13.94
C ILE A 523 18.08 20.41 15.45
N ALA A 524 17.31 21.18 16.21
CA ALA A 524 17.30 21.05 17.67
C ALA A 524 16.59 19.75 18.07
N VAL A 525 17.22 18.92 18.90
CA VAL A 525 16.66 17.60 19.26
C VAL A 525 16.46 17.48 20.76
N GLN A 526 15.22 17.22 21.16
CA GLN A 526 14.88 16.82 22.52
C GLN A 526 14.85 15.30 22.63
N ALA A 527 15.56 14.74 23.60
CA ALA A 527 15.54 13.31 23.89
C ALA A 527 14.36 12.93 24.80
N LEU A 528 13.82 11.71 24.64
CA LEU A 528 12.89 11.10 25.58
C LEU A 528 13.67 10.42 26.70
N ASP A 529 14.03 11.19 27.72
CA ASP A 529 14.58 10.64 28.95
C ASP A 529 13.49 10.22 29.95
N ARG A 530 13.90 9.57 31.05
CA ARG A 530 12.99 9.09 32.09
C ARG A 530 12.23 10.22 32.78
N ALA A 531 12.86 11.39 32.96
CA ALA A 531 12.24 12.52 33.65
C ALA A 531 11.12 13.13 32.80
N LEU A 532 11.36 13.30 31.50
CA LEU A 532 10.36 13.73 30.53
C LEU A 532 9.24 12.70 30.40
N ALA A 533 9.57 11.41 30.28
CA ALA A 533 8.57 10.35 30.21
C ALA A 533 7.65 10.32 31.45
N ALA A 534 8.20 10.50 32.66
CA ALA A 534 7.41 10.58 33.88
C ALA A 534 6.47 11.80 33.89
N ARG A 535 6.95 12.97 33.41
CA ARG A 535 6.11 14.17 33.27
C ARG A 535 4.97 13.97 32.26
N ILE A 536 5.27 13.34 31.13
CA ILE A 536 4.27 13.00 30.10
C ILE A 536 3.22 12.06 30.68
N GLY A 537 3.63 10.96 31.32
CA GLY A 537 2.71 10.01 31.94
C GLY A 537 1.83 10.63 33.05
N ALA A 538 2.38 11.56 33.83
CA ALA A 538 1.64 12.27 34.87
C ALA A 538 0.63 13.31 34.33
N SER A 539 0.77 13.76 33.07
CA SER A 539 -0.11 14.78 32.50
C SER A 539 -1.53 14.28 32.23
N GLY A 540 -1.72 12.97 32.03
CA GLY A 540 -2.99 12.39 31.57
C GLY A 540 -3.38 12.77 30.13
N GLU A 541 -2.51 13.48 29.41
CA GLU A 541 -2.71 13.88 28.01
C GLU A 541 -1.97 12.93 27.06
N THR A 542 -2.41 12.90 25.80
CA THR A 542 -1.65 12.23 24.73
C THR A 542 -0.60 13.17 24.16
N TRP A 543 0.66 12.72 24.13
CA TRP A 543 1.80 13.47 23.59
C TRP A 543 2.30 12.84 22.30
N ILE A 544 2.94 13.65 21.45
CA ILE A 544 3.63 13.21 20.23
C ILE A 544 5.07 13.73 20.21
N GLN A 545 5.95 12.99 19.52
CA GLN A 545 7.24 13.51 19.08
C GLN A 545 7.05 14.23 17.74
N LEU A 546 6.90 15.55 17.80
CA LEU A 546 6.75 16.42 16.64
C LEU A 546 8.12 16.70 16.02
N ALA A 547 8.30 16.28 14.78
CA ALA A 547 9.35 16.74 13.90
C ALA A 547 8.83 17.90 13.06
N SER A 548 9.45 19.07 13.13
CA SER A 548 9.08 20.23 12.33
C SER A 548 10.28 20.86 11.64
N PHE A 549 10.10 21.37 10.43
CA PHE A 549 11.11 22.12 9.69
C PHE A 549 10.47 23.26 8.92
N GLU A 550 11.02 24.46 9.08
CA GLU A 550 10.59 25.66 8.38
C GLU A 550 11.72 26.12 7.46
N GLY A 551 11.48 26.09 6.15
CA GLY A 551 12.51 26.37 5.13
C GLY A 551 12.32 27.68 4.35
N ALA A 552 11.19 28.37 4.51
CA ALA A 552 10.90 29.61 3.77
C ALA A 552 11.50 30.89 4.39
N GLY A 553 12.16 30.79 5.55
CA GLY A 553 12.76 31.92 6.26
C GLY A 553 14.26 32.11 5.97
N PRO A 554 14.86 33.24 6.39
CA PRO A 554 16.29 33.53 6.19
C PRO A 554 17.23 32.60 6.97
N ALA A 555 16.69 31.86 7.96
CA ALA A 555 17.41 30.89 8.76
C ALA A 555 16.59 29.59 8.82
N PRO A 556 16.71 28.69 7.82
CA PRO A 556 16.01 27.40 7.86
C PRO A 556 16.45 26.62 9.08
N ALA A 557 15.50 26.04 9.81
CA ALA A 557 15.78 25.30 11.02
C ALA A 557 14.72 24.21 11.24
N GLY A 558 15.16 23.13 11.86
CA GLY A 558 14.30 22.04 12.29
C GLY A 558 14.27 21.87 13.80
N ALA A 559 13.27 21.13 14.28
CA ALA A 559 13.21 20.70 15.66
C ALA A 559 12.53 19.34 15.81
N ILE A 560 13.02 18.53 16.76
CA ILE A 560 12.35 17.34 17.28
C ILE A 560 11.95 17.66 18.73
N ARG A 561 10.65 17.77 18.99
CA ARG A 561 10.10 18.19 20.30
C ARG A 561 8.98 17.25 20.75
N PHE A 562 8.80 17.14 22.06
CA PHE A 562 7.62 16.47 22.62
C PHE A 562 6.56 17.52 22.94
N VAL A 563 5.35 17.33 22.42
CA VAL A 563 4.22 18.25 22.61
C VAL A 563 2.91 17.50 22.85
N PRO A 564 1.96 18.06 23.62
CA PRO A 564 0.59 17.55 23.66
C PRO A 564 -0.03 17.55 22.26
N ALA A 565 -0.65 16.43 21.88
CA ALA A 565 -1.16 16.24 20.51
C ALA A 565 -2.25 17.26 20.14
N GLY A 566 -3.08 17.66 21.11
CA GLY A 566 -4.10 18.69 20.93
C GLY A 566 -3.54 20.06 20.55
N LEU A 567 -2.31 20.39 20.96
CA LEU A 567 -1.64 21.64 20.63
C LEU A 567 -0.97 21.63 19.26
N ALA A 568 -0.49 20.46 18.81
CA ALA A 568 0.14 20.33 17.51
C ALA A 568 -0.86 20.34 16.34
N GLY A 569 -2.14 20.06 16.61
CA GLY A 569 -3.15 19.90 15.57
C GLY A 569 -2.89 18.72 14.62
N ILE A 570 -1.97 17.82 15.01
CA ILE A 570 -1.73 16.51 14.39
C ILE A 570 -2.44 15.48 15.25
N ARG A 571 -3.32 14.67 14.63
CA ARG A 571 -3.95 13.56 15.35
C ARG A 571 -2.84 12.56 15.74
N PRO A 572 -2.72 12.19 17.03
CA PRO A 572 -1.70 11.24 17.44
C PRO A 572 -1.90 9.94 16.65
N PRO A 573 -0.86 9.47 15.94
CA PRO A 573 -1.00 8.25 15.16
C PRO A 573 -1.16 7.06 16.11
N ALA A 574 -2.14 6.20 15.82
CA ALA A 574 -2.32 4.98 16.59
C ALA A 574 -1.09 4.06 16.44
N ALA A 575 -0.71 3.39 17.52
CA ALA A 575 0.36 2.39 17.57
C ALA A 575 1.73 2.93 17.05
N GLU A 576 2.29 2.36 15.99
CA GLU A 576 3.61 2.70 15.42
C GLU A 576 3.55 3.56 14.15
N TRP A 577 2.38 4.11 13.83
CA TRP A 577 2.17 4.81 12.55
C TRP A 577 2.92 6.14 12.51
N ASN A 578 3.39 6.48 11.32
CA ASN A 578 4.01 7.76 11.04
C ASN A 578 3.06 8.62 10.20
N VAL A 579 3.18 9.94 10.34
CA VAL A 579 2.44 10.92 9.56
C VAL A 579 3.34 12.09 9.18
N LEU A 580 3.17 12.61 7.97
CA LEU A 580 3.81 13.82 7.48
C LEU A 580 2.74 14.75 6.93
N HIS A 581 2.82 16.01 7.32
CA HIS A 581 2.07 17.15 6.82
C HIS A 581 3.04 18.12 6.14
N VAL A 582 2.65 18.60 4.96
CA VAL A 582 3.41 19.58 4.19
C VAL A 582 2.49 20.75 3.89
N ARG A 583 2.89 21.93 4.34
CA ARG A 583 2.11 23.15 4.17
C ARG A 583 2.70 24.00 3.04
N LEU A 584 1.84 24.42 2.13
CA LEU A 584 2.18 25.32 1.02
C LEU A 584 1.88 26.77 1.40
N ALA A 585 2.57 27.72 0.74
CA ALA A 585 2.37 29.16 0.95
C ALA A 585 0.92 29.61 0.67
N GLY A 586 0.23 28.94 -0.25
CA GLY A 586 -1.18 29.18 -0.57
C GLY A 586 -2.18 28.66 0.48
N GLY A 587 -1.72 28.13 1.62
CA GLY A 587 -2.57 27.62 2.70
C GLY A 587 -3.03 26.17 2.51
N GLU A 588 -2.77 25.56 1.35
CA GLU A 588 -3.01 24.14 1.14
C GLU A 588 -2.08 23.28 2.02
N GLU A 589 -2.63 22.19 2.55
CA GLU A 589 -1.90 21.20 3.34
C GLU A 589 -2.04 19.82 2.69
N LEU A 590 -0.90 19.15 2.48
CA LEU A 590 -0.83 17.79 1.96
C LEU A 590 -0.39 16.85 3.08
N SER A 591 -0.95 15.64 3.13
CA SER A 591 -0.59 14.66 4.16
C SER A 591 -0.37 13.26 3.61
N ALA A 592 0.48 12.50 4.29
CA ALA A 592 0.70 11.08 4.07
C ALA A 592 0.88 10.36 5.41
N SER A 593 0.38 9.14 5.51
CA SER A 593 0.56 8.29 6.69
C SER A 593 0.78 6.83 6.28
N GLY A 594 1.44 6.08 7.16
CA GLY A 594 1.83 4.69 6.91
C GLY A 594 2.63 4.12 8.07
N ARG A 595 2.99 2.83 8.01
CA ARG A 595 3.92 2.26 8.99
C ARG A 595 5.35 2.69 8.67
N GLY A 596 5.99 3.31 9.65
CA GLY A 596 7.33 3.89 9.56
C GLY A 596 8.51 2.91 9.52
N ALA A 597 8.27 1.63 9.84
CA ALA A 597 9.32 0.63 10.04
C ALA A 597 8.78 -0.81 9.84
N GLY A 598 9.70 -1.78 9.82
CA GLY A 598 9.41 -3.20 9.70
C GLY A 598 9.86 -3.79 8.35
N GLY A 599 10.33 -5.04 8.38
CA GLY A 599 10.92 -5.69 7.20
C GLY A 599 9.97 -5.75 6.00
N ALA A 600 8.69 -6.07 6.22
CA ALA A 600 7.68 -6.15 5.15
C ALA A 600 7.35 -4.79 4.54
N ALA A 601 7.09 -3.76 5.36
CA ALA A 601 6.77 -2.41 4.88
C ALA A 601 7.96 -1.79 4.11
N THR A 602 9.18 -1.98 4.63
CA THR A 602 10.40 -1.48 3.98
C THR A 602 10.68 -2.20 2.66
N ALA A 603 10.48 -3.53 2.62
CA ALA A 603 10.61 -4.30 1.38
C ALA A 603 9.59 -3.88 0.32
N GLU A 604 8.36 -3.53 0.72
CA GLU A 604 7.35 -3.03 -0.23
C GLU A 604 7.72 -1.65 -0.81
N ALA A 605 8.29 -0.76 0.01
CA ALA A 605 8.82 0.53 -0.45
C ALA A 605 9.96 0.35 -1.47
N LEU A 606 10.91 -0.55 -1.17
CA LEU A 606 11.99 -0.90 -2.11
C LEU A 606 11.42 -1.48 -3.42
N LEU A 607 10.41 -2.35 -3.34
CA LEU A 607 9.78 -2.92 -4.52
C LEU A 607 9.03 -1.86 -5.34
N ALA A 608 8.36 -0.90 -4.70
CA ALA A 608 7.71 0.20 -5.39
C ALA A 608 8.72 1.08 -6.15
N ASP A 609 9.89 1.34 -5.57
CA ASP A 609 11.00 2.05 -6.22
C ASP A 609 11.55 1.28 -7.43
N LEU A 610 11.74 -0.04 -7.27
CA LEU A 610 12.12 -0.92 -8.39
C LEU A 610 11.12 -0.84 -9.54
N TYR A 611 9.82 -0.86 -9.24
CA TYR A 611 8.76 -0.71 -10.23
C TYR A 611 8.76 0.66 -10.91
N ALA A 612 9.04 1.73 -10.19
CA ALA A 612 9.16 3.08 -10.75
C ALA A 612 10.33 3.16 -11.75
N ILE A 613 11.49 2.61 -11.40
CA ILE A 613 12.65 2.51 -12.31
C ILE A 613 12.29 1.67 -13.55
N ALA A 614 11.66 0.52 -13.35
CA ALA A 614 11.29 -0.38 -14.45
C ALA A 614 10.30 0.28 -15.44
N ALA A 615 9.31 1.02 -14.94
CA ALA A 615 8.37 1.75 -15.77
C ALA A 615 9.07 2.81 -16.64
N LEU A 616 10.03 3.53 -16.07
CA LEU A 616 10.79 4.58 -16.76
C LEU A 616 11.76 4.01 -17.80
N ARG A 617 12.43 2.88 -17.50
CA ARG A 617 13.28 2.18 -18.48
C ARG A 617 12.48 1.71 -19.70
N ARG A 618 11.22 1.27 -19.50
CA ARG A 618 10.34 0.83 -20.58
C ARG A 618 9.81 1.96 -21.45
N SER A 619 9.51 3.12 -20.88
CA SER A 619 8.96 4.25 -21.63
C SER A 619 10.00 5.01 -22.47
N GLY A 620 11.30 4.70 -22.32
CA GLY A 620 12.38 5.44 -22.96
C GLY A 620 12.46 6.90 -22.51
N GLY A 621 11.82 7.23 -21.38
CA GLY A 621 11.74 8.61 -20.88
C GLY A 621 13.11 9.16 -20.49
N PRO A 622 13.27 10.50 -20.47
CA PRO A 622 14.53 11.13 -20.10
C PRO A 622 15.01 10.64 -18.73
N ALA A 623 16.29 10.28 -18.66
CA ALA A 623 16.93 9.71 -17.49
C ALA A 623 17.04 10.71 -16.31
N ALA A 624 17.04 12.02 -16.60
CA ALA A 624 17.29 13.04 -15.60
C ALA A 624 16.10 13.25 -14.66
N GLN A 625 16.26 12.88 -13.39
CA GLN A 625 15.55 13.58 -12.30
C GLN A 625 16.03 15.04 -12.32
N GLU A 626 15.14 16.01 -12.12
CA GLU A 626 15.61 17.39 -11.93
C GLU A 626 16.56 17.44 -10.73
N PRO A 627 17.78 17.98 -10.88
CA PRO A 627 18.75 17.98 -9.81
C PRO A 627 18.23 18.81 -8.64
N VAL A 628 17.97 18.14 -7.51
CA VAL A 628 17.63 18.78 -6.23
C VAL A 628 18.75 19.75 -5.79
N GLY A 629 19.98 19.56 -6.25
CA GLY A 629 21.13 20.43 -6.00
C GLY A 629 21.19 21.73 -6.82
N ALA A 630 20.36 21.90 -7.86
CA ALA A 630 20.38 23.09 -8.73
C ALA A 630 19.36 24.18 -8.32
N LEU A 631 18.73 24.05 -7.15
CA LEU A 631 17.70 24.97 -6.66
C LEU A 631 18.31 26.37 -6.42
N ARG A 632 18.22 27.24 -7.44
CA ARG A 632 18.43 28.67 -7.27
C ARG A 632 17.30 29.19 -6.39
N GLN A 633 17.66 29.90 -5.31
CA GLN A 633 16.70 30.72 -4.58
C GLN A 633 16.10 31.72 -5.58
N GLU A 634 14.85 31.51 -5.98
CA GLU A 634 14.10 32.59 -6.61
C GLU A 634 13.96 33.69 -5.56
N GLN A 635 14.63 34.83 -5.82
CA GLN A 635 14.48 36.02 -5.00
C GLN A 635 12.99 36.37 -4.94
N PRO A 636 12.47 36.79 -3.77
CA PRO A 636 11.09 37.23 -3.69
C PRO A 636 10.88 38.36 -4.69
N LEU A 637 9.90 38.18 -5.59
CA LEU A 637 9.41 39.22 -6.49
C LEU A 637 9.20 40.50 -5.66
N ARG A 638 10.02 41.52 -5.91
CA ARG A 638 9.80 42.85 -5.36
C ARG A 638 8.40 43.28 -5.82
N ALA A 639 7.54 43.58 -4.86
CA ALA A 639 6.25 44.21 -5.14
C ALA A 639 6.53 45.54 -5.84
N ASP A 640 6.28 45.59 -7.15
CA ASP A 640 6.40 46.82 -7.92
C ASP A 640 5.25 47.73 -7.50
N SER A 641 5.60 48.78 -6.77
CA SER A 641 4.67 49.81 -6.30
C SER A 641 4.38 50.79 -7.44
N GLY A 642 3.64 50.32 -8.45
CA GLY A 642 3.16 51.12 -9.56
C GLY A 642 1.73 51.62 -9.33
N VAL A 643 1.52 52.50 -8.35
CA VAL A 643 0.26 53.27 -8.25
C VAL A 643 0.31 54.38 -9.30
N SER A 644 -0.29 54.15 -10.47
CA SER A 644 -0.65 55.22 -11.39
C SER A 644 -2.06 55.71 -11.04
N ARG A 645 -2.12 56.92 -10.48
CA ARG A 645 -3.36 57.68 -10.25
C ARG A 645 -4.01 58.01 -11.59
N VAL A 646 -5.28 57.64 -11.76
CA VAL A 646 -6.22 58.40 -12.61
C VAL A 646 -7.55 58.51 -11.87
N LEU A 647 -7.82 59.75 -11.47
CA LEU A 647 -9.04 60.38 -10.92
C LEU A 647 -9.56 59.91 -9.56
#